data_AF-A0A917C855-F1
#
_entry.id   AF-A0A917C855-F1
#
_cell.length_a   1.000
_cell.length_b   1.000
_cell.length_c   1.000
_cell.angle_alpha   90.00
_cell.angle_beta   90.00
_cell.angle_gamma   90.00
#
_symmetry.space_group_name_H-M   'P 1'
#
loop_
_entity.id
_entity.type
_entity.pdbx_description
1 polymer ?
#
loop_
_entity_poly.entity_id
_entity_poly.type
_entity_poly.pdbx_seq_one_letter_code
_entity_poly.pdbx_strand_id
1 'polypeptide(L)'
;MTSKPIAFSHPIDEILLPAKAIISRAGSSFVHIDARTGEVVPKRGLKDLLRTLKLYELKTDLTVEIYDQLNTMRIFSTTERVDVRYRLSVTARSAQADKIVRSLADPIDTPGQRLAHVVEQALVHEVRTLKTVSPQGLLAEISRRPDDWQRNIARSIFDQCGLDAAILFDLPDVPHDEPVIECTQVMCTPDAPHRRTSVTFQIQLEPSGAPSERRLPAEPRARRDKIATILGTQFPRGVTLYDLWFNKQKVEHVIAELLSTHLRSTGFATRHVVIAPVPPDTEKTEQINCDLKWTGRSGRDIDFRIEATLTLRPDGAGLFDSLKLGPRAQWLEREARLALNMAMQGRDFEDMNLSEQTVVAERVTNTLLGRAEDSGQSISPFVVRPVIPENVWLQGYRLEIPAADYLMKEGVHTGRVGMTLDIRFETLRHVIDLVRHADRRGQSPASYSDRIANLVTDVATDALKEAMTRIDPNDFFSRWDMESDLRGTAGRGASSAAFVQERCVLAIQRALTERLRPASHTVDVRRDQSVIRPLVDKALALGTLQVTFEVEPEGMRSSADNIPVKLEIQVDGIDPRYYTLAVLKGAANLDPELVKRTAINAARQRLDLRPAPTLRLLNHGRAGAEGELYVDLASFVEGEMATRHGLSVQLSAVHVLPSLTRRVTHDLRGQTALDAQNMVELMEVERHHRLTARTADLSSIEKQIAIVRERMNIALASPDYDRNAYDKDATLLADLERLRAGHITATHISIADLVHKVDMPDVDMPAGALPSQSGDAPVEDGN
;
A
#
# COMPACT_ATOMS: atom_id res chain seq x y z
N MET A 1 27.61 -58.89 -80.24
CA MET A 1 28.36 -58.63 -78.99
C MET A 1 27.47 -59.05 -77.83
N THR A 2 27.70 -60.26 -77.32
CA THR A 2 26.92 -60.90 -76.26
C THR A 2 27.56 -60.61 -74.91
N SER A 3 26.95 -59.74 -74.11
CA SER A 3 27.30 -59.55 -72.70
C SER A 3 26.93 -60.81 -71.92
N LYS A 4 27.93 -61.47 -71.31
CA LYS A 4 27.70 -62.54 -70.35
C LYS A 4 26.92 -61.98 -69.14
N PRO A 5 25.89 -62.67 -68.62
CA PRO A 5 25.30 -62.30 -67.34
C PRO A 5 26.34 -62.51 -66.24
N ILE A 6 26.58 -61.49 -65.44
CA ILE A 6 27.36 -61.59 -64.20
C ILE A 6 26.46 -62.36 -63.22
N ALA A 7 26.78 -63.63 -62.97
CA ALA A 7 26.13 -64.39 -61.92
C ALA A 7 26.59 -63.81 -60.57
N PHE A 8 25.68 -63.12 -59.87
CA PHE A 8 25.90 -62.80 -58.45
C PHE A 8 25.95 -64.14 -57.69
N SER A 9 27.11 -64.47 -57.11
CA SER A 9 27.24 -65.64 -56.24
C SER A 9 26.44 -65.39 -54.96
N HIS A 10 25.63 -66.38 -54.55
CA HIS A 10 24.91 -66.27 -53.29
C HIS A 10 25.93 -66.33 -52.14
N PRO A 11 25.79 -65.56 -51.04
CA PRO A 11 26.79 -65.53 -49.97
C PRO A 11 27.12 -66.93 -49.37
N ILE A 12 26.15 -67.85 -49.38
CA ILE A 12 26.35 -69.24 -48.94
C ILE A 12 27.29 -70.04 -49.85
N ASP A 13 27.44 -69.64 -51.12
CA ASP A 13 28.36 -70.27 -52.07
C ASP A 13 29.82 -70.01 -51.65
N GLU A 14 30.07 -69.05 -50.74
CA GLU A 14 31.39 -68.83 -50.12
C GLU A 14 31.73 -69.84 -49.01
N ILE A 15 30.70 -70.45 -48.40
CA ILE A 15 30.82 -71.48 -47.37
C ILE A 15 31.07 -72.85 -48.01
N LEU A 16 30.41 -73.16 -49.13
CA LEU A 16 30.53 -74.45 -49.82
C LEU A 16 31.05 -74.29 -51.25
N LEU A 17 32.30 -74.69 -51.49
CA LEU A 17 32.99 -74.51 -52.76
C LEU A 17 33.36 -75.86 -53.39
N PRO A 18 33.24 -76.05 -54.72
CA PRO A 18 33.83 -77.20 -55.39
C PRO A 18 35.36 -77.08 -55.36
N ALA A 19 36.05 -78.11 -54.88
CA ALA A 19 37.50 -78.16 -54.76
C ALA A 19 38.12 -79.17 -55.75
N LYS A 20 39.30 -78.84 -56.29
CA LYS A 20 40.04 -79.73 -57.21
C LYS A 20 41.08 -80.60 -56.50
N ALA A 21 41.49 -80.23 -55.30
CA ALA A 21 42.46 -80.94 -54.48
C ALA A 21 42.23 -80.64 -52.99
N ILE A 22 42.66 -81.54 -52.12
CA ILE A 22 42.63 -81.32 -50.66
C ILE A 22 43.88 -80.53 -50.30
N ILE A 23 43.68 -79.27 -49.86
CA ILE A 23 44.75 -78.42 -49.32
C ILE A 23 44.39 -78.19 -47.86
N SER A 24 45.22 -78.67 -46.92
CA SER A 24 44.98 -78.47 -45.50
C SER A 24 44.98 -76.97 -45.18
N ARG A 25 43.80 -76.42 -44.86
CA ARG A 25 43.60 -75.03 -44.44
C ARG A 25 42.88 -75.05 -43.09
N ALA A 26 43.31 -74.19 -42.16
CA ALA A 26 42.62 -74.01 -40.91
C ALA A 26 41.19 -73.50 -41.20
N GLY A 27 40.18 -74.12 -40.57
CA GLY A 27 38.77 -73.76 -40.80
C GLY A 27 38.16 -74.29 -42.10
N SER A 28 38.72 -75.33 -42.73
CA SER A 28 38.11 -76.00 -43.89
C SER A 28 37.92 -77.51 -43.65
N SER A 29 36.77 -78.05 -44.03
CA SER A 29 36.46 -79.47 -44.07
C SER A 29 36.22 -79.92 -45.50
N PHE A 30 36.78 -81.07 -45.90
CA PHE A 30 36.67 -81.58 -47.27
C PHE A 30 35.84 -82.86 -47.33
N VAL A 31 34.82 -82.88 -48.19
CA VAL A 31 33.85 -83.97 -48.33
C VAL A 31 33.79 -84.43 -49.78
N HIS A 32 33.87 -85.75 -50.00
CA HIS A 32 33.73 -86.35 -51.34
C HIS A 32 32.29 -86.78 -51.55
N ILE A 33 31.75 -86.46 -52.73
CA ILE A 33 30.41 -86.87 -53.14
C ILE A 33 30.51 -87.63 -54.46
N ASP A 34 29.74 -88.69 -54.61
CA ASP A 34 29.49 -89.29 -55.93
C ASP A 34 28.65 -88.34 -56.79
N ALA A 35 29.20 -87.92 -57.93
CA ALA A 35 28.54 -86.97 -58.83
C ALA A 35 27.23 -87.50 -59.45
N ARG A 36 26.97 -88.81 -59.39
CA ARG A 36 25.75 -89.45 -59.93
C ARG A 36 24.67 -89.63 -58.88
N THR A 37 25.03 -89.96 -57.64
CA THR A 37 24.06 -90.28 -56.58
C THR A 37 23.89 -89.18 -55.54
N GLY A 38 24.83 -88.25 -55.44
CA GLY A 38 24.81 -87.21 -54.40
C GLY A 38 25.19 -87.74 -53.00
N GLU A 39 25.62 -89.00 -52.89
CA GLU A 39 25.98 -89.62 -51.61
C GLU A 39 27.42 -89.31 -51.19
N VAL A 40 27.62 -89.12 -49.89
CA VAL A 40 28.93 -88.86 -49.28
C VAL A 40 29.75 -90.14 -49.23
N VAL A 41 30.96 -90.11 -49.79
CA VAL A 41 31.87 -91.26 -49.83
C VAL A 41 32.91 -91.16 -48.71
N PRO A 42 32.99 -92.13 -47.78
CA PRO A 42 33.95 -92.09 -46.68
C PRO A 42 35.40 -92.21 -47.19
N LYS A 43 36.35 -91.60 -46.46
CA LYS A 43 37.77 -91.50 -46.86
C LYS A 43 38.50 -92.84 -47.09
N ARG A 44 37.94 -93.97 -46.64
CA ARG A 44 38.51 -95.32 -46.85
C ARG A 44 38.00 -95.90 -48.18
N GLY A 45 38.90 -96.09 -49.15
CA GLY A 45 38.60 -96.81 -50.40
C GLY A 45 38.51 -95.97 -51.68
N LEU A 46 38.99 -94.73 -51.68
CA LEU A 46 38.85 -93.78 -52.80
C LEU A 46 39.53 -94.18 -54.13
N LYS A 47 40.43 -95.18 -54.16
CA LYS A 47 41.34 -95.40 -55.31
C LYS A 47 40.64 -95.79 -56.62
N ASP A 48 39.49 -96.47 -56.57
CA ASP A 48 38.81 -96.96 -57.78
C ASP A 48 37.69 -96.02 -58.28
N LEU A 49 37.31 -94.98 -57.51
CA LEU A 49 36.18 -94.09 -57.80
C LEU A 49 36.58 -92.65 -58.19
N LEU A 50 37.88 -92.32 -58.22
CA LEU A 50 38.37 -90.94 -58.43
C LEU A 50 37.85 -90.24 -59.69
N ARG A 51 37.40 -90.96 -60.73
CA ARG A 51 36.87 -90.36 -61.97
C ARG A 51 35.43 -89.88 -61.87
N THR A 52 34.64 -90.33 -60.88
CA THR A 52 33.22 -89.97 -60.72
C THR A 52 32.91 -89.15 -59.47
N LEU A 53 33.92 -88.91 -58.62
CA LEU A 53 33.75 -88.16 -57.38
C LEU A 53 33.99 -86.66 -57.58
N LYS A 54 33.12 -85.85 -56.97
CA LYS A 54 33.31 -84.41 -56.79
C LYS A 54 33.79 -84.15 -55.35
N LEU A 55 34.78 -83.29 -55.21
CA LEU A 55 35.28 -82.84 -53.91
C LEU A 55 34.70 -81.46 -53.62
N TYR A 56 34.16 -81.29 -52.41
CA TYR A 56 33.73 -79.99 -51.91
C TYR A 56 34.56 -79.57 -50.69
N GLU A 57 34.93 -78.30 -50.66
CA GLU A 57 35.50 -77.59 -49.52
C GLU A 57 34.38 -76.84 -48.81
N LEU A 58 34.16 -77.18 -47.54
CA LEU A 58 33.27 -76.49 -46.62
C LEU A 58 34.11 -75.63 -45.68
N LYS A 59 33.97 -74.30 -45.74
CA LYS A 59 34.58 -73.41 -44.75
C LYS A 59 33.78 -73.49 -43.46
N THR A 60 34.41 -73.99 -42.41
CA THR A 60 33.81 -74.13 -41.08
C THR A 60 34.04 -72.86 -40.27
N ASP A 61 33.11 -72.56 -39.38
CA ASP A 61 33.14 -71.40 -38.46
C ASP A 61 33.09 -70.02 -39.16
N LEU A 62 32.94 -70.00 -40.49
CA LEU A 62 32.56 -68.80 -41.24
C LEU A 62 31.05 -68.58 -41.07
N THR A 63 30.67 -67.42 -40.53
CA THR A 63 29.28 -66.98 -40.48
C THR A 63 29.00 -66.11 -41.68
N VAL A 64 27.99 -66.48 -42.45
CA VAL A 64 27.51 -65.71 -43.60
C VAL A 64 26.16 -65.11 -43.26
N GLU A 65 26.05 -63.81 -43.50
CA GLU A 65 24.81 -63.07 -43.31
C GLU A 65 24.15 -62.80 -44.67
N ILE A 66 22.89 -63.20 -44.76
CA ILE A 66 22.06 -63.08 -45.94
C ILE A 66 20.99 -62.04 -45.63
N TYR A 67 21.12 -60.87 -46.26
CA TYR A 67 20.28 -59.71 -46.02
C TYR A 67 19.08 -59.67 -46.97
N ASP A 68 18.05 -58.92 -46.57
CA ASP A 68 16.87 -58.53 -47.35
C ASP A 68 16.18 -59.67 -48.11
N GLN A 69 16.12 -60.85 -47.48
CA GLN A 69 15.41 -61.98 -48.05
C GLN A 69 13.91 -61.73 -47.94
N LEU A 70 13.24 -61.76 -49.09
CA LEU A 70 11.79 -61.66 -49.19
C LEU A 70 11.24 -63.02 -49.56
N ASN A 71 10.45 -63.61 -48.68
CA ASN A 71 9.78 -64.87 -48.97
C ASN A 71 8.26 -64.67 -49.02
N THR A 72 7.69 -64.94 -50.19
CA THR A 72 6.26 -64.79 -50.47
C THR A 72 5.55 -66.09 -50.18
N MET A 73 4.87 -66.17 -49.03
CA MET A 73 4.17 -67.36 -48.60
C MET A 73 2.69 -67.31 -48.95
N ARG A 74 2.12 -68.46 -49.33
CA ARG A 74 0.67 -68.62 -49.48
C ARG A 74 0.05 -69.05 -48.14
N ILE A 75 -0.98 -68.36 -47.70
CA ILE A 75 -1.72 -68.75 -46.49
C ILE A 75 -2.64 -69.92 -46.87
N PHE A 76 -2.55 -71.05 -46.17
CA PHE A 76 -3.25 -72.29 -46.56
C PHE A 76 -4.78 -72.15 -46.62
N SER A 77 -5.37 -71.18 -45.93
CA SER A 77 -6.81 -70.93 -45.93
C SER A 77 -7.31 -69.93 -46.99
N THR A 78 -6.42 -69.18 -47.68
CA THR A 78 -6.80 -68.17 -48.68
C THR A 78 -5.94 -68.26 -49.96
N THR A 79 -6.36 -67.61 -51.05
CA THR A 79 -5.51 -67.40 -52.24
C THR A 79 -4.48 -66.28 -52.04
N GLU A 80 -4.48 -65.66 -50.87
CA GLU A 80 -3.69 -64.49 -50.55
C GLU A 80 -2.24 -64.89 -50.22
N ARG A 81 -1.32 -63.98 -50.55
CA ARG A 81 0.11 -64.15 -50.33
C ARG A 81 0.58 -63.08 -49.35
N VAL A 82 1.51 -63.46 -48.47
CA VAL A 82 2.16 -62.56 -47.51
C VAL A 82 3.64 -62.56 -47.79
N ASP A 83 4.21 -61.37 -47.87
CA ASP A 83 5.64 -61.18 -47.95
C ASP A 83 6.22 -61.06 -46.55
N VAL A 84 7.12 -61.97 -46.17
CA VAL A 84 7.87 -61.90 -44.92
C VAL A 84 9.32 -61.56 -45.26
N ARG A 85 9.78 -60.42 -44.75
CA ARG A 85 11.17 -60.00 -44.88
C ARG A 85 11.97 -60.47 -43.67
N TYR A 86 13.15 -61.04 -43.93
CA TYR A 86 14.05 -61.49 -42.87
C TYR A 86 15.52 -61.36 -43.25
N ARG A 87 16.36 -61.37 -42.23
CA ARG A 87 17.82 -61.55 -42.31
C ARG A 87 18.17 -62.91 -41.76
N LEU A 88 19.06 -63.62 -42.43
CA LEU A 88 19.47 -64.97 -42.06
C LEU A 88 20.99 -65.04 -41.92
N SER A 89 21.48 -65.40 -40.73
CA SER A 89 22.88 -65.68 -40.48
C SER A 89 23.07 -67.19 -40.36
N VAL A 90 23.99 -67.76 -41.12
CA VAL A 90 24.28 -69.20 -41.11
C VAL A 90 25.76 -69.49 -40.92
N THR A 91 26.06 -70.50 -40.10
CA THR A 91 27.42 -70.92 -39.78
C THR A 91 27.53 -72.44 -39.96
N ALA A 92 28.57 -72.89 -40.67
CA ALA A 92 28.85 -74.30 -40.88
C ALA A 92 29.82 -74.85 -39.81
N ARG A 93 29.53 -76.02 -39.24
CA ARG A 93 30.45 -76.72 -38.31
C ARG A 93 31.06 -77.97 -38.94
N SER A 94 32.32 -78.26 -38.61
CA SER A 94 33.04 -79.45 -39.09
C SER A 94 32.32 -80.76 -38.75
N ALA A 95 31.71 -80.85 -37.57
CA ALA A 95 30.98 -82.03 -37.10
C ALA A 95 29.77 -82.40 -37.98
N GLN A 96 29.22 -81.44 -38.73
CA GLN A 96 28.06 -81.64 -39.61
C GLN A 96 28.43 -81.58 -41.09
N ALA A 97 29.72 -81.59 -41.44
CA ALA A 97 30.17 -81.35 -42.81
C ALA A 97 29.54 -82.30 -43.83
N ASP A 98 29.46 -83.59 -43.52
CA ASP A 98 28.85 -84.59 -44.41
C ASP A 98 27.36 -84.31 -44.66
N LYS A 99 26.63 -83.86 -43.64
CA LYS A 99 25.20 -83.53 -43.72
C LYS A 99 24.97 -82.25 -44.52
N ILE A 100 25.75 -81.21 -44.25
CA ILE A 100 25.69 -79.92 -44.96
C ILE A 100 25.93 -80.15 -46.44
N VAL A 101 27.03 -80.82 -46.76
CA VAL A 101 27.42 -81.08 -48.15
C VAL A 101 26.38 -81.95 -48.86
N ARG A 102 25.85 -83.01 -48.22
CA ARG A 102 24.77 -83.83 -48.80
C ARG A 102 23.49 -83.03 -49.08
N SER A 103 23.13 -82.10 -48.19
CA SER A 103 21.88 -81.34 -48.31
C SER A 103 21.93 -80.21 -49.34
N LEU A 104 23.11 -79.58 -49.50
CA LEU A 104 23.30 -78.38 -50.32
C LEU A 104 23.99 -78.61 -51.66
N ALA A 105 24.79 -79.67 -51.82
CA ALA A 105 25.50 -79.96 -53.08
C ALA A 105 24.60 -80.75 -54.04
N ASP A 106 23.65 -80.06 -54.67
CA ASP A 106 22.75 -80.62 -55.67
C ASP A 106 23.34 -80.48 -57.09
N PRO A 107 23.12 -81.43 -58.02
CA PRO A 107 23.58 -81.31 -59.40
C PRO A 107 22.79 -80.28 -60.24
N ILE A 108 21.59 -79.90 -59.80
CA ILE A 108 20.66 -79.01 -60.52
C ILE A 108 20.64 -77.62 -59.87
N ASP A 109 20.49 -77.56 -58.54
CA ASP A 109 20.33 -76.31 -57.79
C ASP A 109 21.63 -75.82 -57.15
N THR A 110 21.78 -74.51 -56.99
CA THR A 110 22.88 -73.94 -56.20
C THR A 110 22.66 -74.11 -54.69
N PRO A 111 23.72 -74.13 -53.87
CA PRO A 111 23.60 -74.14 -52.41
C PRO A 111 22.67 -73.03 -51.87
N GLY A 112 22.70 -71.83 -52.47
CA GLY A 112 21.77 -70.73 -52.20
C GLY A 112 20.31 -71.11 -52.41
N GLN A 113 19.99 -71.70 -53.55
CA GLN A 113 18.62 -72.11 -53.89
C GLN A 113 18.11 -73.21 -52.94
N ARG A 114 18.97 -74.17 -52.59
CA ARG A 114 18.64 -75.24 -51.64
C ARG A 114 18.37 -74.71 -50.23
N LEU A 115 19.20 -73.79 -49.74
CA LEU A 115 18.99 -73.16 -48.44
C LEU A 115 17.69 -72.34 -48.43
N ALA A 116 17.41 -71.57 -49.49
CA ALA A 116 16.17 -70.80 -49.61
C ALA A 116 14.93 -71.72 -49.55
N HIS A 117 14.97 -72.87 -50.22
CA HIS A 117 13.87 -73.85 -50.18
C HIS A 117 13.65 -74.44 -48.78
N VAL A 118 14.73 -74.72 -48.05
CA VAL A 118 14.64 -75.23 -46.67
C VAL A 118 14.03 -74.19 -45.72
N VAL A 119 14.42 -72.93 -45.86
CA VAL A 119 13.85 -71.82 -45.08
C VAL A 119 12.37 -71.63 -45.42
N GLU A 120 12.00 -71.70 -46.71
CA GLU A 120 10.60 -71.65 -47.15
C GLU A 120 9.77 -72.79 -46.55
N GLN A 121 10.28 -74.03 -46.58
CA GLN A 121 9.60 -75.18 -45.98
C GLN A 121 9.44 -75.03 -44.47
N ALA A 122 10.46 -74.54 -43.76
CA ALA A 122 10.40 -74.28 -42.33
C ALA A 122 9.33 -73.23 -41.98
N LEU A 123 9.32 -72.11 -42.71
CA LEU A 123 8.30 -71.07 -42.56
C LEU A 123 6.90 -71.61 -42.86
N VAL A 124 6.73 -72.34 -43.96
CA VAL A 124 5.46 -72.99 -44.35
C VAL A 124 4.98 -73.96 -43.27
N HIS A 125 5.89 -74.70 -42.64
CA HIS A 125 5.56 -75.62 -41.56
C HIS A 125 4.99 -74.86 -40.35
N GLU A 126 5.68 -73.82 -39.87
CA GLU A 126 5.21 -73.00 -38.75
C GLU A 126 3.86 -72.34 -39.06
N VAL A 127 3.68 -71.82 -40.27
CA VAL A 127 2.39 -71.26 -40.72
C VAL A 127 1.26 -72.30 -40.71
N ARG A 128 1.53 -73.56 -41.08
CA ARG A 128 0.53 -74.64 -41.03
C ARG A 128 0.07 -74.98 -39.61
N THR A 129 0.89 -74.73 -38.60
CA THR A 129 0.50 -74.93 -37.19
C THR A 129 -0.52 -73.90 -36.73
N LEU A 130 -0.57 -72.73 -37.37
CA LEU A 130 -1.56 -71.70 -37.11
C LEU A 130 -2.87 -72.01 -37.84
N LYS A 131 -3.88 -72.43 -37.09
CA LYS A 131 -5.24 -72.58 -37.63
C LYS A 131 -5.88 -71.20 -37.77
N THR A 132 -6.26 -70.83 -39.01
CA THR A 132 -7.06 -69.66 -39.40
C THR A 132 -6.48 -68.31 -38.98
N VAL A 133 -5.64 -67.73 -39.84
CA VAL A 133 -5.13 -66.35 -39.67
C VAL A 133 -5.13 -65.63 -41.02
N SER A 134 -5.60 -64.38 -41.05
CA SER A 134 -5.53 -63.51 -42.23
C SER A 134 -4.08 -63.06 -42.51
N PRO A 135 -3.76 -62.52 -43.70
CA PRO A 135 -2.43 -61.98 -44.02
C PRO A 135 -1.83 -61.06 -42.97
N GLN A 136 -2.62 -60.10 -42.49
CA GLN A 136 -2.20 -59.16 -41.46
C GLN A 136 -2.10 -59.82 -40.07
N GLY A 137 -2.99 -60.78 -39.78
CA GLY A 137 -2.92 -61.54 -38.53
C GLY A 137 -1.67 -62.42 -38.44
N LEU A 138 -1.16 -62.94 -39.57
CA LEU A 138 0.07 -63.74 -39.60
C LEU A 138 1.27 -62.89 -39.22
N LEU A 139 1.38 -61.69 -39.80
CA LEU A 139 2.43 -60.73 -39.46
C LEU A 139 2.33 -60.31 -37.98
N ALA A 140 1.12 -60.02 -37.47
CA ALA A 140 0.90 -59.69 -36.07
C ALA A 140 1.29 -60.84 -35.12
N GLU A 141 1.05 -62.09 -35.50
CA GLU A 141 1.41 -63.26 -34.69
C GLU A 141 2.92 -63.49 -34.64
N ILE A 142 3.63 -63.28 -35.76
CA ILE A 142 5.10 -63.31 -35.78
C ILE A 142 5.65 -62.17 -34.91
N SER A 143 5.09 -60.95 -34.99
CA SER A 143 5.47 -59.81 -34.14
C SER A 143 5.19 -60.05 -32.65
N ARG A 144 4.16 -60.82 -32.31
CA ARG A 144 3.80 -61.11 -30.92
C ARG A 144 4.76 -62.08 -30.24
N ARG A 145 5.33 -63.03 -31.01
CA ARG A 145 6.22 -64.10 -30.48
C ARG A 145 7.45 -64.30 -31.36
N PRO A 146 8.26 -63.25 -31.62
CA PRO A 146 9.35 -63.31 -32.59
C PRO A 146 10.39 -64.37 -32.20
N ASP A 147 10.74 -64.45 -30.92
CA ASP A 147 11.78 -65.36 -30.44
C ASP A 147 11.44 -66.85 -30.64
N ASP A 148 10.17 -67.22 -30.47
CA ASP A 148 9.71 -68.60 -30.67
C ASP A 148 9.79 -69.00 -32.15
N TRP A 149 9.32 -68.11 -33.04
CA TRP A 149 9.40 -68.29 -34.48
C TRP A 149 10.86 -68.40 -34.95
N GLN A 150 11.70 -67.49 -34.49
CA GLN A 150 13.12 -67.49 -34.85
C GLN A 150 13.81 -68.78 -34.41
N ARG A 151 13.55 -69.25 -33.19
CA ARG A 151 14.11 -70.48 -32.65
C ARG A 151 13.64 -71.72 -33.42
N ASN A 152 12.35 -71.82 -33.74
CA ASN A 152 11.80 -72.99 -34.45
C ASN A 152 12.35 -73.10 -35.87
N ILE A 153 12.44 -71.99 -36.59
CA ILE A 153 12.98 -71.97 -37.96
C ILE A 153 14.47 -72.27 -37.95
N ALA A 154 15.23 -71.66 -37.03
CA ALA A 154 16.65 -71.97 -36.84
C ALA A 154 16.89 -73.46 -36.57
N ARG A 155 16.07 -74.05 -35.70
CA ARG A 155 16.11 -75.49 -35.41
C ARG A 155 15.80 -76.33 -36.65
N SER A 156 14.80 -75.95 -37.44
CA SER A 156 14.46 -76.66 -38.68
C SER A 156 15.60 -76.62 -39.71
N ILE A 157 16.29 -75.48 -39.85
CA ILE A 157 17.45 -75.35 -40.75
C ILE A 157 18.59 -76.26 -40.28
N PHE A 158 18.85 -76.32 -38.97
CA PHE A 158 19.85 -77.24 -38.40
C PHE A 158 19.47 -78.71 -38.60
N ASP A 159 18.20 -79.05 -38.36
CA ASP A 159 17.70 -80.42 -38.49
C ASP A 159 17.71 -80.91 -39.95
N GLN A 160 17.49 -80.03 -40.93
CA GLN A 160 17.48 -80.39 -42.35
C GLN A 160 18.86 -80.30 -43.01
N CYS A 161 19.62 -79.23 -42.76
CA CYS A 161 20.90 -78.96 -43.43
C CYS A 161 22.13 -79.15 -42.54
N GLY A 162 22.00 -79.14 -41.21
CA GLY A 162 23.14 -79.18 -40.29
C GLY A 162 23.89 -77.85 -40.16
N LEU A 163 23.32 -76.75 -40.67
CA LEU A 163 23.83 -75.40 -40.48
C LEU A 163 23.28 -74.81 -39.18
N ASP A 164 24.12 -74.14 -38.39
CA ASP A 164 23.65 -73.29 -37.30
C ASP A 164 23.07 -72.02 -37.92
N ALA A 165 21.82 -71.69 -37.60
CA ALA A 165 21.13 -70.56 -38.18
C ALA A 165 20.59 -69.61 -37.11
N ALA A 166 20.62 -68.32 -37.41
CA ALA A 166 19.88 -67.29 -36.70
C ALA A 166 19.06 -66.49 -37.72
N ILE A 167 17.77 -66.34 -37.49
CA ILE A 167 16.87 -65.57 -38.35
C ILE A 167 16.35 -64.37 -37.56
N LEU A 168 16.29 -63.22 -38.21
CA LEU A 168 15.74 -61.98 -37.66
C LEU A 168 14.68 -61.44 -38.62
N PHE A 169 13.46 -61.30 -38.15
CA PHE A 169 12.37 -60.76 -38.95
C PHE A 169 12.44 -59.23 -39.00
N ASP A 170 12.25 -58.66 -40.18
CA ASP A 170 12.15 -57.22 -40.42
C ASP A 170 10.70 -56.90 -40.77
N LEU A 171 9.85 -56.77 -39.75
CA LEU A 171 8.40 -56.59 -39.90
C LEU A 171 8.02 -55.11 -39.77
N PRO A 172 7.09 -54.60 -40.58
CA PRO A 172 6.54 -53.26 -40.39
C PRO A 172 5.77 -53.19 -39.05
N ASP A 173 5.80 -52.03 -38.38
CA ASP A 173 4.99 -51.75 -37.18
C ASP A 173 3.50 -51.91 -37.52
N VAL A 174 2.89 -53.03 -37.10
CA VAL A 174 1.46 -53.26 -37.27
C VAL A 174 0.74 -52.64 -36.06
N PRO A 175 -0.07 -51.59 -36.23
CA PRO A 175 -0.87 -51.05 -35.13
C PRO A 175 -1.83 -52.14 -34.63
N HIS A 176 -1.75 -52.45 -33.35
CA HIS A 176 -2.74 -53.30 -32.69
C HIS A 176 -4.00 -52.46 -32.46
N ASP A 177 -5.07 -52.74 -33.20
CA ASP A 177 -6.42 -52.28 -32.85
C ASP A 177 -6.81 -52.93 -31.51
N GLU A 178 -6.40 -52.31 -30.41
CA GLU A 178 -6.74 -52.75 -29.07
C GLU A 178 -8.22 -52.43 -28.76
N PRO A 179 -9.01 -53.40 -28.28
CA PRO A 179 -10.43 -53.19 -28.08
C PRO A 179 -10.67 -52.24 -26.89
N VAL A 180 -11.13 -51.02 -27.20
CA VAL A 180 -11.67 -50.09 -26.21
C VAL A 180 -13.08 -50.56 -25.82
N ILE A 181 -13.28 -50.89 -24.55
CA ILE A 181 -14.57 -51.31 -24.01
C ILE A 181 -15.14 -50.18 -23.17
N GLU A 182 -16.26 -49.63 -23.60
CA GLU A 182 -17.02 -48.66 -22.83
C GLU A 182 -18.08 -49.36 -21.98
N CYS A 183 -18.14 -49.05 -20.68
CA CYS A 183 -19.15 -49.56 -19.77
C CYS A 183 -19.62 -48.48 -18.80
N THR A 184 -20.89 -48.52 -18.42
CA THR A 184 -21.48 -47.59 -17.45
C THR A 184 -21.98 -48.41 -16.27
N GLN A 185 -21.64 -47.99 -15.05
CA GLN A 185 -22.08 -48.66 -13.84
C GLN A 185 -22.59 -47.66 -12.81
N VAL A 186 -23.66 -48.07 -12.12
CA VAL A 186 -24.21 -47.32 -10.98
C VAL A 186 -23.50 -47.79 -9.72
N MET A 187 -22.80 -46.87 -9.07
CA MET A 187 -21.94 -47.16 -7.94
C MET A 187 -22.50 -46.53 -6.67
N CYS A 188 -22.33 -47.25 -5.56
CA CYS A 188 -22.56 -46.74 -4.21
C CYS A 188 -21.21 -46.82 -3.50
N THR A 189 -20.65 -45.68 -3.11
CA THR A 189 -19.38 -45.67 -2.37
C THR A 189 -19.63 -45.97 -0.89
N PRO A 190 -18.66 -46.56 -0.17
CA PRO A 190 -18.84 -46.92 1.23
C PRO A 190 -19.14 -45.73 2.16
N ASP A 191 -18.61 -44.55 1.83
CA ASP A 191 -18.81 -43.28 2.56
C ASP A 191 -20.16 -42.61 2.23
N ALA A 192 -20.81 -42.99 1.13
CA ALA A 192 -22.10 -42.46 0.71
C ALA A 192 -23.05 -43.58 0.23
N PRO A 193 -23.39 -44.57 1.08
CA PRO A 193 -24.17 -45.75 0.66
C PRO A 193 -25.60 -45.42 0.25
N HIS A 194 -26.11 -44.26 0.67
CA HIS A 194 -27.43 -43.73 0.32
C HIS A 194 -27.45 -43.08 -1.08
N ARG A 195 -26.30 -42.83 -1.69
CA ARG A 195 -26.15 -42.13 -2.96
C ARG A 195 -25.74 -43.10 -4.07
N ARG A 196 -26.39 -42.96 -5.23
CA ARG A 196 -26.12 -43.76 -6.44
C ARG A 196 -25.54 -42.86 -7.51
N THR A 197 -24.29 -43.10 -7.89
CA THR A 197 -23.57 -42.30 -8.89
C THR A 197 -23.32 -43.15 -10.12
N SER A 198 -23.81 -42.71 -11.29
CA SER A 198 -23.54 -43.39 -12.56
C SER A 198 -22.18 -42.95 -13.09
N VAL A 199 -21.27 -43.91 -13.27
CA VAL A 199 -19.91 -43.66 -13.76
C VAL A 199 -19.69 -44.43 -15.06
N THR A 200 -19.17 -43.73 -16.06
CA THR A 200 -18.80 -44.34 -17.36
C THR A 200 -17.29 -44.53 -17.42
N PHE A 201 -16.88 -45.76 -17.74
CA PHE A 201 -15.49 -46.21 -17.87
C PHE A 201 -15.20 -46.57 -19.32
N GLN A 202 -14.06 -46.12 -19.84
CA GLN A 202 -13.46 -46.62 -21.08
C GLN A 202 -12.22 -47.40 -20.71
N ILE A 203 -12.20 -48.69 -21.04
CA ILE A 203 -11.18 -49.63 -20.60
C ILE A 203 -10.48 -50.20 -21.81
N GLN A 204 -9.16 -50.05 -21.86
CA GLN A 204 -8.30 -50.62 -22.88
C GLN A 204 -7.58 -51.84 -22.32
N LEU A 205 -7.72 -52.98 -23.01
CA LEU A 205 -7.13 -54.25 -22.61
C LEU A 205 -5.92 -54.58 -23.49
N GLU A 206 -4.88 -55.10 -22.87
CA GLU A 206 -3.70 -55.64 -23.55
C GLU A 206 -3.52 -57.13 -23.23
N PRO A 207 -2.96 -57.93 -24.15
CA PRO A 207 -2.63 -59.32 -23.85
C PRO A 207 -1.57 -59.39 -22.74
N SER A 208 -1.85 -60.14 -21.67
CA SER A 208 -0.86 -60.44 -20.66
C SER A 208 -0.08 -61.70 -21.08
N GLY A 209 1.23 -61.73 -20.87
CA GLY A 209 2.06 -62.94 -21.09
C GLY A 209 1.73 -64.12 -20.15
N ALA A 210 0.70 -64.00 -19.30
CA ALA A 210 0.27 -65.04 -18.38
C ALA A 210 -0.48 -66.18 -19.10
N PRO A 211 -0.31 -67.44 -18.66
CA PRO A 211 -1.05 -68.57 -19.21
C PRO A 211 -2.57 -68.38 -19.00
N SER A 212 -3.34 -68.48 -20.08
CA SER A 212 -4.79 -68.30 -20.07
C SER A 212 -5.50 -69.61 -19.77
N GLU A 213 -6.13 -69.71 -18.61
CA GLU A 213 -7.00 -70.85 -18.24
C GLU A 213 -8.42 -70.72 -18.84
N ARG A 214 -8.86 -69.49 -19.13
CA ARG A 214 -10.21 -69.18 -19.64
C ARG A 214 -10.13 -68.14 -20.75
N ARG A 215 -10.99 -68.20 -21.76
CA ARG A 215 -10.99 -67.17 -22.82
C ARG A 215 -11.85 -65.96 -22.40
N LEU A 216 -11.42 -64.76 -22.79
CA LEU A 216 -12.28 -63.57 -22.78
C LEU A 216 -13.45 -63.81 -23.77
N PRO A 217 -14.70 -63.43 -23.45
CA PRO A 217 -15.82 -63.59 -24.38
C PRO A 217 -15.52 -62.95 -25.74
N ALA A 218 -15.92 -63.61 -26.84
CA ALA A 218 -15.67 -63.07 -28.19
C ALA A 218 -16.57 -61.87 -28.50
N GLU A 219 -17.85 -61.94 -28.09
CA GLU A 219 -18.82 -60.89 -28.35
C GLU A 219 -18.54 -59.60 -27.55
N PRO A 220 -18.58 -58.42 -28.19
CA PRO A 220 -18.39 -57.13 -27.51
C PRO A 220 -19.36 -56.90 -26.34
N ARG A 221 -20.62 -57.32 -26.48
CA ARG A 221 -21.65 -57.20 -25.42
C ARG A 221 -21.30 -58.06 -24.21
N ALA A 222 -20.99 -59.34 -24.42
CA ALA A 222 -20.58 -60.24 -23.35
C ALA A 222 -19.29 -59.79 -22.63
N ARG A 223 -18.36 -59.13 -23.34
CA ARG A 223 -17.18 -58.50 -22.73
C ARG A 223 -17.55 -57.32 -21.83
N ARG A 224 -18.39 -56.41 -22.33
CA ARG A 224 -18.93 -55.29 -21.57
C ARG A 224 -19.64 -55.76 -20.31
N ASP A 225 -20.49 -56.78 -20.41
CA ASP A 225 -21.26 -57.34 -19.28
C ASP A 225 -20.35 -57.99 -18.24
N LYS A 226 -19.29 -58.69 -18.66
CA LYS A 226 -18.31 -59.27 -17.74
C LYS A 226 -17.57 -58.19 -16.96
N ILE A 227 -17.09 -57.13 -17.63
CA ILE A 227 -16.43 -55.99 -17.00
C ILE A 227 -17.39 -55.26 -16.06
N ALA A 228 -18.60 -54.97 -16.54
CA ALA A 228 -19.70 -54.40 -15.75
C ALA A 228 -19.96 -55.20 -14.46
N THR A 229 -20.00 -56.53 -14.55
CA THR A 229 -20.19 -57.41 -13.40
C THR A 229 -19.04 -57.31 -12.40
N ILE A 230 -17.79 -57.28 -12.87
CA ILE A 230 -16.61 -57.11 -12.01
C ILE A 230 -16.68 -55.77 -11.26
N LEU A 231 -16.93 -54.69 -11.99
CA LEU A 231 -17.03 -53.35 -11.42
C LEU A 231 -18.21 -53.20 -10.44
N GLY A 232 -19.35 -53.83 -10.74
CA GLY A 232 -20.56 -53.76 -9.90
C GLY A 232 -20.51 -54.63 -8.65
N THR A 233 -19.86 -55.80 -8.71
CA THR A 233 -19.81 -56.74 -7.57
C THR A 233 -18.60 -56.51 -6.65
N GLN A 234 -17.51 -55.96 -7.17
CA GLN A 234 -16.25 -55.83 -6.44
C GLN A 234 -15.71 -54.41 -6.44
N PHE A 235 -16.59 -53.42 -6.45
CA PHE A 235 -16.13 -52.04 -6.38
C PHE A 235 -15.27 -51.83 -5.10
N PRO A 236 -14.07 -51.22 -5.22
CA PRO A 236 -13.11 -51.18 -4.14
C PRO A 236 -13.62 -50.38 -2.94
N ARG A 237 -13.50 -50.93 -1.72
CA ARG A 237 -13.81 -50.21 -0.47
C ARG A 237 -12.92 -48.97 -0.23
N GLY A 238 -11.85 -48.80 -1.01
CA GLY A 238 -10.89 -47.70 -0.88
C GLY A 238 -11.18 -46.46 -1.75
N VAL A 239 -12.25 -46.47 -2.54
CA VAL A 239 -12.70 -45.33 -3.35
C VAL A 239 -13.86 -44.64 -2.65
N THR A 240 -13.68 -43.37 -2.29
CA THR A 240 -14.72 -42.52 -1.68
C THR A 240 -15.48 -41.73 -2.74
N LEU A 241 -16.61 -41.12 -2.36
CA LEU A 241 -17.33 -40.19 -3.24
C LEU A 241 -16.47 -38.98 -3.60
N TYR A 242 -15.65 -38.51 -2.65
CA TYR A 242 -14.67 -37.47 -2.89
C TYR A 242 -13.67 -37.85 -3.99
N ASP A 243 -13.18 -39.09 -3.99
CA ASP A 243 -12.24 -39.55 -5.01
C ASP A 243 -12.88 -39.58 -6.40
N LEU A 244 -14.14 -40.00 -6.50
CA LEU A 244 -14.90 -39.99 -7.77
C LEU A 244 -15.05 -38.58 -8.35
N TRP A 245 -15.28 -37.58 -7.50
CA TRP A 245 -15.47 -36.19 -7.92
C TRP A 245 -14.16 -35.45 -8.20
N PHE A 246 -13.14 -35.65 -7.35
CA PHE A 246 -11.97 -34.78 -7.31
C PHE A 246 -10.63 -35.50 -7.47
N ASN A 247 -10.59 -36.84 -7.47
CA ASN A 247 -9.36 -37.63 -7.59
C ASN A 247 -9.48 -38.76 -8.62
N LYS A 248 -9.82 -38.39 -9.85
CA LYS A 248 -10.02 -39.31 -10.97
C LYS A 248 -8.87 -40.30 -11.17
N GLN A 249 -7.62 -39.84 -11.07
CA GLN A 249 -6.43 -40.68 -11.28
C GLN A 249 -6.35 -41.83 -10.28
N LYS A 250 -6.65 -41.58 -9.00
CA LYS A 250 -6.69 -42.63 -7.97
C LYS A 250 -7.74 -43.67 -8.32
N VAL A 251 -8.93 -43.24 -8.74
CA VAL A 251 -10.01 -44.16 -9.11
C VAL A 251 -9.62 -45.00 -10.34
N GLU A 252 -9.06 -44.37 -11.38
CA GLU A 252 -8.57 -45.05 -12.58
C GLU A 252 -7.54 -46.12 -12.24
N HIS A 253 -6.58 -45.80 -11.37
CA HIS A 253 -5.55 -46.72 -10.92
C HIS A 253 -6.15 -47.92 -10.16
N VAL A 254 -6.99 -47.68 -9.15
CA VAL A 254 -7.59 -48.76 -8.35
C VAL A 254 -8.47 -49.68 -9.21
N ILE A 255 -9.20 -49.11 -10.18
CA ILE A 255 -10.01 -49.88 -11.11
C ILE A 255 -9.14 -50.69 -12.09
N ALA A 256 -8.05 -50.11 -12.59
CA ALA A 256 -7.11 -50.82 -13.47
C ALA A 256 -6.48 -52.03 -12.76
N GLU A 257 -6.11 -51.89 -11.48
CA GLU A 257 -5.57 -52.99 -10.67
C GLU A 257 -6.62 -54.08 -10.41
N LEU A 258 -7.85 -53.69 -10.06
CA LEU A 258 -8.96 -54.63 -9.85
C LEU A 258 -9.26 -55.44 -11.13
N LEU A 259 -9.41 -54.75 -12.27
CA LEU A 259 -9.69 -55.40 -13.54
C LEU A 259 -8.52 -56.29 -13.98
N SER A 260 -7.28 -55.84 -13.85
CA SER A 260 -6.10 -56.64 -14.20
C SER A 260 -5.99 -57.90 -13.35
N THR A 261 -6.32 -57.81 -12.06
CA THR A 261 -6.33 -58.97 -11.16
C THR A 261 -7.34 -60.03 -11.62
N HIS A 262 -8.54 -59.61 -12.03
CA HIS A 262 -9.62 -60.54 -12.42
C HIS A 262 -9.49 -61.04 -13.85
N LEU A 263 -8.91 -60.25 -14.74
CA LEU A 263 -8.69 -60.60 -16.14
C LEU A 263 -7.38 -61.38 -16.36
N ARG A 264 -6.49 -61.46 -15.38
CA ARG A 264 -5.25 -62.26 -15.45
C ARG A 264 -5.49 -63.71 -15.86
N SER A 265 -6.52 -64.35 -15.29
CA SER A 265 -6.93 -65.73 -15.64
C SER A 265 -7.37 -65.90 -17.10
N THR A 266 -7.69 -64.78 -17.77
CA THR A 266 -8.06 -64.74 -19.17
C THR A 266 -6.94 -64.39 -20.13
N GLY A 267 -5.72 -64.20 -19.63
CA GLY A 267 -4.56 -63.79 -20.44
C GLY A 267 -4.62 -62.33 -20.91
N PHE A 268 -5.37 -61.47 -20.22
CA PHE A 268 -5.43 -60.03 -20.49
C PHE A 268 -5.13 -59.22 -19.23
N ALA A 269 -4.51 -58.05 -19.42
CA ALA A 269 -4.31 -57.02 -18.42
C ALA A 269 -4.97 -55.71 -18.87
N THR A 270 -5.16 -54.79 -17.92
CA THR A 270 -5.71 -53.47 -18.23
C THR A 270 -4.55 -52.52 -18.54
N ARG A 271 -4.51 -52.00 -19.77
CA ARG A 271 -3.50 -51.03 -20.20
C ARG A 271 -3.82 -49.63 -19.67
N HIS A 272 -5.08 -49.22 -19.84
CA HIS A 272 -5.55 -47.91 -19.41
C HIS A 272 -7.04 -47.95 -19.04
N VAL A 273 -7.43 -47.13 -18.06
CA VAL A 273 -8.82 -46.86 -17.68
C VAL A 273 -9.04 -45.36 -17.75
N VAL A 274 -10.01 -44.91 -18.53
CA VAL A 274 -10.47 -43.51 -18.53
C VAL A 274 -11.85 -43.44 -17.89
N ILE A 275 -12.01 -42.54 -16.92
CA ILE A 275 -13.32 -42.26 -16.32
C ILE A 275 -13.92 -40.99 -16.93
N ALA A 276 -15.17 -41.04 -17.39
CA ALA A 276 -15.89 -39.84 -17.80
C ALA A 276 -16.08 -38.89 -16.59
N PRO A 277 -15.93 -37.56 -16.76
CA PRO A 277 -16.08 -36.63 -15.65
C PRO A 277 -17.46 -36.77 -14.99
N VAL A 278 -17.45 -36.99 -13.67
CA VAL A 278 -18.66 -37.02 -12.85
C VAL A 278 -18.82 -35.63 -12.25
N PRO A 279 -19.81 -34.81 -12.67
CA PRO A 279 -19.99 -33.49 -12.09
C PRO A 279 -20.32 -33.60 -10.61
N PRO A 280 -19.60 -32.90 -9.72
CA PRO A 280 -19.95 -32.86 -8.30
C PRO A 280 -21.16 -31.95 -8.07
N ASP A 281 -22.01 -32.30 -7.11
CA ASP A 281 -23.14 -31.44 -6.71
C ASP A 281 -22.69 -30.26 -5.84
N THR A 282 -21.52 -30.37 -5.23
CA THR A 282 -20.95 -29.37 -4.33
C THR A 282 -19.54 -29.02 -4.76
N GLU A 283 -19.18 -27.76 -4.62
CA GLU A 283 -17.80 -27.33 -4.86
C GLU A 283 -16.84 -27.91 -3.81
N LYS A 284 -15.62 -28.20 -4.24
CA LYS A 284 -14.56 -28.68 -3.33
C LYS A 284 -14.24 -27.66 -2.25
N THR A 285 -14.13 -26.39 -2.64
CA THR A 285 -13.78 -25.27 -1.77
C THR A 285 -14.69 -24.09 -2.10
N GLU A 286 -15.29 -23.49 -1.07
CA GLU A 286 -16.22 -22.36 -1.22
C GLU A 286 -15.83 -21.26 -0.21
N GLN A 287 -15.68 -20.03 -0.69
CA GLN A 287 -15.44 -18.88 0.17
C GLN A 287 -16.77 -18.19 0.49
N ILE A 288 -17.07 -18.08 1.77
CA ILE A 288 -18.33 -17.54 2.28
C ILE A 288 -18.00 -16.34 3.17
N ASN A 289 -18.65 -15.22 2.85
CA ASN A 289 -18.69 -14.05 3.71
C ASN A 289 -20.13 -13.90 4.19
N CYS A 290 -20.34 -13.90 5.51
CA CYS A 290 -21.66 -13.68 6.08
C CYS A 290 -21.59 -12.65 7.22
N ASP A 291 -22.57 -11.74 7.20
CA ASP A 291 -22.78 -10.76 8.25
C ASP A 291 -24.01 -11.15 9.04
N LEU A 292 -23.82 -11.39 10.34
CA LEU A 292 -24.88 -11.77 11.26
C LEU A 292 -25.25 -10.58 12.12
N LYS A 293 -26.55 -10.31 12.23
CA LYS A 293 -27.06 -9.41 13.26
C LYS A 293 -27.30 -10.19 14.54
N TRP A 294 -26.69 -9.73 15.62
CA TRP A 294 -26.92 -10.24 16.96
C TRP A 294 -27.54 -9.15 17.82
N THR A 295 -28.64 -9.50 18.49
CA THR A 295 -29.35 -8.59 19.39
C THR A 295 -29.22 -9.10 20.81
N GLY A 296 -28.53 -8.34 21.66
CA GLY A 296 -28.30 -8.68 23.05
C GLY A 296 -29.46 -8.35 23.98
N ARG A 297 -29.20 -8.42 25.29
CA ARG A 297 -30.16 -8.00 26.33
C ARG A 297 -30.47 -6.51 26.26
N SER A 298 -29.54 -5.70 25.79
CA SER A 298 -29.72 -4.26 25.56
C SER A 298 -30.70 -3.93 24.42
N GLY A 299 -31.08 -4.92 23.60
CA GLY A 299 -31.92 -4.70 22.42
C GLY A 299 -31.19 -4.00 21.26
N ARG A 300 -29.88 -3.84 21.37
CA ARG A 300 -29.02 -3.27 20.31
C ARG A 300 -28.60 -4.35 19.34
N ASP A 301 -28.76 -4.07 18.05
CA ASP A 301 -28.21 -4.89 16.98
C ASP A 301 -26.71 -4.61 16.82
N ILE A 302 -25.92 -5.68 16.83
CA ILE A 302 -24.48 -5.67 16.59
C ILE A 302 -24.20 -6.58 15.41
N ASP A 303 -23.51 -6.04 14.41
CA ASP A 303 -23.08 -6.79 13.25
C ASP A 303 -21.87 -7.65 13.62
N PHE A 304 -21.90 -8.91 13.19
CA PHE A 304 -20.89 -9.91 13.48
C PHE A 304 -20.47 -10.54 12.15
N ARG A 305 -19.25 -10.19 11.72
CA ARG A 305 -18.75 -10.55 10.40
C ARG A 305 -17.95 -11.83 10.47
N ILE A 306 -18.26 -12.74 9.54
CA ILE A 306 -17.62 -14.04 9.40
C ILE A 306 -17.13 -14.18 7.97
N GLU A 307 -15.84 -14.47 7.84
CA GLU A 307 -15.20 -14.79 6.57
C GLU A 307 -14.58 -16.18 6.71
N ALA A 308 -15.04 -17.11 5.89
CA ALA A 308 -14.69 -18.51 6.01
C ALA A 308 -14.47 -19.13 4.64
N THR A 309 -13.39 -19.90 4.49
CA THR A 309 -13.24 -20.80 3.34
C THR A 309 -13.51 -22.23 3.79
N LEU A 310 -14.62 -22.79 3.32
CA LEU A 310 -15.02 -24.16 3.61
C LEU A 310 -14.47 -25.09 2.54
N THR A 311 -13.72 -26.10 2.97
CA THR A 311 -13.22 -27.16 2.09
C THR A 311 -13.82 -28.50 2.48
N LEU A 312 -14.36 -29.22 1.50
CA LEU A 312 -14.85 -30.58 1.71
C LEU A 312 -13.68 -31.52 1.99
N ARG A 313 -13.75 -32.26 3.10
CA ARG A 313 -12.72 -33.24 3.42
C ARG A 313 -12.91 -34.53 2.61
N PRO A 314 -11.84 -35.30 2.35
CA PRO A 314 -11.94 -36.57 1.64
C PRO A 314 -12.89 -37.60 2.27
N ASP A 315 -13.01 -37.59 3.59
CA ASP A 315 -13.92 -38.42 4.40
C ASP A 315 -15.33 -37.83 4.53
N GLY A 316 -15.52 -36.58 4.09
CA GLY A 316 -16.73 -35.80 4.34
C GLY A 316 -17.72 -35.66 3.20
N ALA A 317 -17.32 -36.02 1.97
CA ALA A 317 -18.16 -35.86 0.78
C ALA A 317 -19.52 -36.58 0.88
N GLY A 318 -19.56 -37.76 1.50
CA GLY A 318 -20.80 -38.48 1.76
C GLY A 318 -21.59 -37.98 2.97
N LEU A 319 -20.94 -37.31 3.93
CA LEU A 319 -21.57 -36.87 5.18
C LEU A 319 -22.50 -35.68 4.94
N PHE A 320 -22.04 -34.68 4.19
CA PHE A 320 -22.83 -33.47 3.92
C PHE A 320 -24.17 -33.79 3.22
N ASP A 321 -24.12 -34.69 2.23
CA ASP A 321 -25.30 -35.20 1.52
C ASP A 321 -26.23 -36.00 2.43
N SER A 322 -25.66 -36.90 3.25
CA SER A 322 -26.45 -37.76 4.15
C SER A 322 -27.26 -36.95 5.18
N LEU A 323 -26.68 -35.86 5.65
CA LEU A 323 -27.26 -34.97 6.65
C LEU A 323 -28.28 -34.00 6.04
N LYS A 324 -28.41 -33.97 4.71
CA LYS A 324 -29.29 -33.05 3.95
C LYS A 324 -29.10 -31.60 4.39
N LEU A 325 -27.85 -31.20 4.60
CA LEU A 325 -27.52 -29.83 4.96
C LEU A 325 -27.82 -28.94 3.74
N GLY A 326 -28.40 -27.76 3.99
CA GLY A 326 -28.63 -26.76 2.94
C GLY A 326 -27.31 -26.24 2.36
N PRO A 327 -27.37 -25.25 1.45
CA PRO A 327 -26.18 -24.57 0.92
C PRO A 327 -25.22 -24.16 2.04
N ARG A 328 -23.91 -24.32 1.82
CA ARG A 328 -22.90 -24.12 2.88
C ARG A 328 -22.94 -22.73 3.49
N ALA A 329 -23.26 -21.70 2.71
CA ALA A 329 -23.48 -20.35 3.23
C ALA A 329 -24.60 -20.29 4.28
N GLN A 330 -25.75 -20.90 4.00
CA GLN A 330 -26.89 -20.97 4.93
C GLN A 330 -26.59 -21.84 6.14
N TRP A 331 -25.88 -22.94 5.93
CA TRP A 331 -25.40 -23.79 7.02
C TRP A 331 -24.48 -23.00 7.96
N LEU A 332 -23.47 -22.31 7.42
CA LEU A 332 -22.52 -21.51 8.20
C LEU A 332 -23.23 -20.39 8.96
N GLU A 333 -24.13 -19.65 8.30
CA GLU A 333 -24.93 -18.60 8.94
C GLU A 333 -25.72 -19.14 10.13
N ARG A 334 -26.39 -20.28 9.96
CA ARG A 334 -27.20 -20.92 11.01
C ARG A 334 -26.32 -21.41 12.17
N GLU A 335 -25.27 -22.16 11.89
CA GLU A 335 -24.37 -22.68 12.93
C GLU A 335 -23.66 -21.54 13.66
N ALA A 336 -23.29 -20.48 12.96
CA ALA A 336 -22.64 -19.32 13.56
C ALA A 336 -23.58 -18.53 14.46
N ARG A 337 -24.86 -18.37 14.06
CA ARG A 337 -25.87 -17.77 14.93
C ARG A 337 -26.06 -18.57 16.21
N LEU A 338 -26.10 -19.90 16.12
CA LEU A 338 -26.20 -20.77 17.31
C LEU A 338 -24.95 -20.66 18.19
N ALA A 339 -23.76 -20.72 17.60
CA ALA A 339 -22.49 -20.60 18.30
C ALA A 339 -22.35 -19.24 19.00
N LEU A 340 -22.74 -18.15 18.33
CA LEU A 340 -22.74 -16.80 18.89
C LEU A 340 -23.72 -16.67 20.06
N ASN A 341 -24.95 -17.19 19.92
CA ASN A 341 -25.93 -17.20 21.00
C ASN A 341 -25.46 -17.98 22.23
N MET A 342 -24.77 -19.11 22.03
CA MET A 342 -24.16 -19.88 23.12
C MET A 342 -22.99 -19.13 23.76
N ALA A 343 -22.11 -18.53 22.96
CA ALA A 343 -20.96 -17.79 23.46
C ALA A 343 -21.37 -16.53 24.25
N MET A 344 -22.47 -15.90 23.85
CA MET A 344 -23.01 -14.66 24.44
C MET A 344 -24.02 -14.89 25.57
N GLN A 345 -24.29 -16.14 25.97
CA GLN A 345 -25.37 -16.46 26.93
C GLN A 345 -25.21 -15.66 28.25
N GLY A 346 -26.14 -14.71 28.45
CA GLY A 346 -26.19 -13.85 29.64
C GLY A 346 -25.30 -12.60 29.61
N ARG A 347 -24.61 -12.31 28.50
CA ARG A 347 -23.68 -11.17 28.35
C ARG A 347 -24.13 -10.22 27.24
N ASP A 348 -23.63 -9.00 27.27
CA ASP A 348 -23.74 -8.04 26.18
C ASP A 348 -22.35 -7.48 25.84
N PHE A 349 -22.14 -7.04 24.60
CA PHE A 349 -20.83 -6.52 24.17
C PHE A 349 -20.44 -5.24 24.91
N GLU A 350 -21.43 -4.47 25.37
CA GLU A 350 -21.24 -3.26 26.15
C GLU A 350 -20.61 -3.56 27.52
N ASP A 351 -20.85 -4.76 28.05
CA ASP A 351 -20.33 -5.22 29.34
C ASP A 351 -18.92 -5.83 29.23
N MET A 352 -18.39 -6.00 28.01
CA MET A 352 -17.14 -6.71 27.75
C MET A 352 -15.99 -5.77 27.38
N ASN A 353 -14.79 -6.07 27.88
CA ASN A 353 -13.56 -5.47 27.40
C ASN A 353 -13.06 -6.14 26.10
N LEU A 354 -12.00 -5.62 25.48
CA LEU A 354 -11.47 -6.16 24.21
C LEU A 354 -11.00 -7.61 24.31
N SER A 355 -10.40 -8.03 25.43
CA SER A 355 -9.92 -9.40 25.57
C SER A 355 -11.09 -10.39 25.70
N GLU A 356 -12.15 -10.02 26.41
CA GLU A 356 -13.38 -10.81 26.51
C GLU A 356 -14.11 -10.92 25.16
N GLN A 357 -14.15 -9.85 24.37
CA GLN A 357 -14.67 -9.90 23.00
C GLN A 357 -13.90 -10.89 22.12
N THR A 358 -12.57 -10.93 22.24
CA THR A 358 -11.72 -11.92 21.55
C THR A 358 -12.04 -13.34 22.00
N VAL A 359 -12.22 -13.58 23.31
CA VAL A 359 -12.61 -14.90 23.84
C VAL A 359 -13.96 -15.36 23.29
N VAL A 360 -14.91 -14.45 23.07
CA VAL A 360 -16.18 -14.79 22.41
C VAL A 360 -15.93 -15.24 20.96
N ALA A 361 -15.14 -14.48 20.19
CA ALA A 361 -14.81 -14.84 18.81
C ALA A 361 -14.09 -16.18 18.71
N GLU A 362 -13.16 -16.47 19.63
CA GLU A 362 -12.48 -17.77 19.72
C GLU A 362 -13.45 -18.90 20.06
N ARG A 363 -14.40 -18.69 20.98
CA ARG A 363 -15.42 -19.70 21.31
C ARG A 363 -16.34 -20.00 20.13
N VAL A 364 -16.78 -18.97 19.41
CA VAL A 364 -17.56 -19.13 18.18
C VAL A 364 -16.75 -19.91 17.15
N THR A 365 -15.47 -19.57 16.99
CA THR A 365 -14.53 -20.26 16.10
C THR A 365 -14.38 -21.74 16.43
N ASN A 366 -14.06 -22.07 17.67
CA ASN A 366 -13.87 -23.46 18.10
C ASN A 366 -15.16 -24.28 17.93
N THR A 367 -16.31 -23.68 18.20
CA THR A 367 -17.61 -24.33 17.99
C THR A 367 -17.86 -24.60 16.51
N LEU A 368 -17.61 -23.62 15.65
CA LEU A 368 -17.80 -23.76 14.21
C LEU A 368 -16.83 -24.75 13.56
N LEU A 369 -15.58 -24.78 14.01
CA LEU A 369 -14.61 -25.79 13.58
C LEU A 369 -15.11 -27.20 13.93
N GLY A 370 -15.57 -27.44 15.16
CA GLY A 370 -16.15 -28.73 15.54
C GLY A 370 -17.38 -29.10 14.71
N ARG A 371 -18.28 -28.14 14.45
CA ARG A 371 -19.46 -28.35 13.59
C ARG A 371 -19.10 -28.65 12.14
N ALA A 372 -18.08 -27.99 11.60
CA ALA A 372 -17.57 -28.30 10.26
C ALA A 372 -17.04 -29.72 10.20
N GLU A 373 -16.21 -30.13 11.18
CA GLU A 373 -15.69 -31.49 11.24
C GLU A 373 -16.80 -32.55 11.31
N ASP A 374 -17.82 -32.33 12.14
CA ASP A 374 -19.01 -33.20 12.23
C ASP A 374 -19.75 -33.35 10.89
N SER A 375 -19.69 -32.32 10.04
CA SER A 375 -20.28 -32.31 8.70
C SER A 375 -19.33 -32.74 7.58
N GLY A 376 -18.10 -33.16 7.91
CA GLY A 376 -17.11 -33.58 6.93
C GLY A 376 -16.40 -32.43 6.19
N GLN A 377 -16.38 -31.25 6.79
CA GLN A 377 -15.78 -30.04 6.23
C GLN A 377 -14.58 -29.59 7.07
N SER A 378 -13.65 -28.87 6.47
CA SER A 378 -12.64 -28.08 7.16
C SER A 378 -12.84 -26.60 6.86
N ILE A 379 -12.55 -25.74 7.84
CA ILE A 379 -12.66 -24.28 7.69
C ILE A 379 -11.25 -23.66 7.77
N SER A 380 -10.80 -22.97 6.72
CA SER A 380 -9.54 -22.22 6.72
C SER A 380 -9.36 -21.35 5.46
N PRO A 381 -9.08 -20.02 5.55
CA PRO A 381 -9.00 -19.20 6.76
C PRO A 381 -10.38 -18.93 7.37
N PHE A 382 -10.38 -18.55 8.65
CA PHE A 382 -11.59 -18.28 9.40
C PHE A 382 -11.42 -17.02 10.26
N VAL A 383 -12.11 -15.94 9.88
CA VAL A 383 -12.10 -14.67 10.61
C VAL A 383 -13.48 -14.44 11.17
N VAL A 384 -13.54 -14.26 12.49
CA VAL A 384 -14.76 -13.95 13.21
C VAL A 384 -14.53 -12.73 14.06
N ARG A 385 -15.30 -11.67 13.82
CA ARG A 385 -15.20 -10.45 14.63
C ARG A 385 -16.52 -9.69 14.74
N PRO A 386 -16.83 -9.14 15.93
CA PRO A 386 -17.87 -8.15 16.05
C PRO A 386 -17.43 -6.84 15.38
N VAL A 387 -18.35 -6.17 14.71
CA VAL A 387 -18.15 -4.85 14.11
C VAL A 387 -18.77 -3.82 15.03
N ILE A 388 -17.98 -3.32 15.98
CA ILE A 388 -18.40 -2.34 17.00
C ILE A 388 -17.55 -1.08 16.83
N PRO A 389 -18.09 0.00 16.22
CA PRO A 389 -17.34 1.25 16.03
C PRO A 389 -16.81 1.84 17.34
N GLU A 390 -17.53 1.64 18.45
CA GLU A 390 -17.19 2.20 19.75
C GLU A 390 -15.98 1.52 20.40
N ASN A 391 -15.45 0.42 19.85
CA ASN A 391 -14.25 -0.23 20.38
C ASN A 391 -13.02 0.69 20.40
N VAL A 392 -13.02 1.80 19.63
CA VAL A 392 -12.01 2.86 19.72
C VAL A 392 -11.89 3.44 21.14
N TRP A 393 -13.01 3.50 21.87
CA TRP A 393 -13.06 4.00 23.25
C TRP A 393 -12.50 3.01 24.28
N LEU A 394 -12.40 1.72 23.92
CA LEU A 394 -11.72 0.70 24.73
C LEU A 394 -10.20 0.67 24.47
N GLN A 395 -9.77 1.05 23.26
CA GLN A 395 -8.35 1.13 22.89
C GLN A 395 -7.68 2.43 23.37
N GLY A 396 -8.47 3.49 23.48
CA GLY A 396 -7.99 4.84 23.79
C GLY A 396 -8.29 5.75 22.61
N TYR A 397 -9.11 6.78 22.86
CA TYR A 397 -9.52 7.73 21.85
C TYR A 397 -9.07 9.14 22.23
N ARG A 398 -8.49 9.85 21.25
CA ARG A 398 -8.08 11.24 21.39
C ARG A 398 -9.16 12.16 20.83
N LEU A 399 -9.74 12.98 21.70
CA LEU A 399 -10.77 13.95 21.37
C LEU A 399 -10.20 15.36 21.48
N GLU A 400 -10.25 16.11 20.39
CA GLU A 400 -9.84 17.51 20.34
C GLU A 400 -11.07 18.42 20.43
N ILE A 401 -11.10 19.25 21.48
CA ILE A 401 -12.17 20.22 21.69
C ILE A 401 -11.62 21.61 21.31
N PRO A 402 -12.23 22.29 20.32
CA PRO A 402 -11.74 23.57 19.84
C PRO A 402 -11.80 24.64 20.93
N ALA A 403 -10.96 25.66 20.78
CA ALA A 403 -10.93 26.76 21.73
C ALA A 403 -12.22 27.59 21.67
N ALA A 404 -12.81 27.84 22.84
CA ALA A 404 -14.04 28.62 23.01
C ALA A 404 -13.88 29.65 24.11
N ASP A 405 -14.76 30.65 24.14
CA ASP A 405 -14.76 31.72 25.14
C ASP A 405 -15.51 31.26 26.41
N TYR A 406 -14.83 31.31 27.56
CA TYR A 406 -15.38 30.96 28.86
C TYR A 406 -15.41 32.17 29.78
N LEU A 407 -16.55 32.42 30.43
CA LEU A 407 -16.68 33.48 31.42
C LEU A 407 -15.80 33.20 32.64
N MET A 408 -15.04 34.21 33.06
CA MET A 408 -14.18 34.19 34.24
C MET A 408 -14.93 34.67 35.49
N LYS A 409 -14.23 34.71 36.62
CA LYS A 409 -14.73 35.30 37.87
C LYS A 409 -15.26 36.71 37.61
N GLU A 410 -16.40 37.04 38.24
CA GLU A 410 -17.19 38.29 38.07
C GLU A 410 -18.05 38.37 36.80
N GLY A 411 -17.92 37.42 35.85
CA GLY A 411 -18.84 37.30 34.71
C GLY A 411 -18.72 38.40 33.64
N VAL A 412 -17.73 39.29 33.76
CA VAL A 412 -17.47 40.38 32.83
C VAL A 412 -16.40 40.01 31.79
N HIS A 413 -15.43 39.19 32.17
CA HIS A 413 -14.28 38.83 31.34
C HIS A 413 -14.39 37.42 30.77
N THR A 414 -13.89 37.21 29.56
CA THR A 414 -13.82 35.89 28.93
C THR A 414 -12.38 35.46 28.67
N GLY A 415 -12.11 34.17 28.87
CA GLY A 415 -10.86 33.50 28.55
C GLY A 415 -11.08 32.46 27.47
N ARG A 416 -10.24 32.49 26.43
CA ARG A 416 -10.34 31.55 25.32
C ARG A 416 -9.46 30.33 25.57
N VAL A 417 -10.07 29.15 25.67
CA VAL A 417 -9.40 27.92 26.09
C VAL A 417 -9.83 26.76 25.21
N GLY A 418 -8.87 25.99 24.70
CA GLY A 418 -9.11 24.72 24.03
C GLY A 418 -8.57 23.57 24.87
N MET A 419 -8.96 22.34 24.55
CA MET A 419 -8.46 21.17 25.26
C MET A 419 -8.35 19.94 24.36
N THR A 420 -7.46 19.04 24.77
CA THR A 420 -7.28 17.71 24.18
C THR A 420 -7.47 16.69 25.29
N LEU A 421 -8.29 15.67 25.02
CA LEU A 421 -8.59 14.60 25.96
C LEU A 421 -8.17 13.27 25.34
N ASP A 422 -7.35 12.48 26.02
CA ASP A 422 -7.18 11.07 25.66
C ASP A 422 -7.91 10.24 26.70
N ILE A 423 -8.91 9.47 26.26
CA ILE A 423 -9.81 8.73 27.17
C ILE A 423 -9.87 7.27 26.76
N ARG A 424 -9.82 6.39 27.76
CA ARG A 424 -10.02 4.95 27.59
C ARG A 424 -10.97 4.44 28.67
N PHE A 425 -11.95 3.64 28.26
CA PHE A 425 -12.84 2.92 29.16
C PHE A 425 -12.43 1.45 29.29
N GLU A 426 -12.76 0.85 30.43
CA GLU A 426 -12.56 -0.59 30.63
C GLU A 426 -13.67 -1.39 29.92
N THR A 427 -14.91 -0.92 30.05
CA THR A 427 -16.11 -1.42 29.36
C THR A 427 -16.96 -0.23 28.92
N LEU A 428 -17.87 -0.44 27.95
CA LEU A 428 -18.71 0.64 27.41
C LEU A 428 -20.03 0.82 28.16
N ARG A 429 -20.37 -0.11 29.06
CA ARG A 429 -21.68 -0.20 29.72
C ARG A 429 -22.12 1.12 30.35
N HIS A 430 -21.30 1.66 31.24
CA HIS A 430 -21.65 2.86 32.01
C HIS A 430 -21.90 4.07 31.10
N VAL A 431 -21.05 4.26 30.09
CA VAL A 431 -21.15 5.42 29.17
C VAL A 431 -22.35 5.27 28.22
N ILE A 432 -22.61 4.07 27.72
CA ILE A 432 -23.76 3.81 26.86
C ILE A 432 -25.07 3.99 27.63
N ASP A 433 -25.13 3.56 28.90
CA ASP A 433 -26.31 3.78 29.74
C ASP A 433 -26.57 5.29 29.93
N LEU A 434 -25.53 6.10 30.14
CA LEU A 434 -25.65 7.56 30.22
C LEU A 434 -26.15 8.20 28.92
N VAL A 435 -25.58 7.79 27.78
CA VAL A 435 -26.03 8.25 26.44
C VAL A 435 -27.51 7.93 26.22
N ARG A 436 -27.94 6.70 26.51
CA ARG A 436 -29.35 6.27 26.39
C ARG A 436 -30.31 7.08 27.26
N HIS A 437 -29.87 7.50 28.45
CA HIS A 437 -30.68 8.35 29.32
C HIS A 437 -30.79 9.80 28.82
N ALA A 438 -29.75 10.33 28.17
CA ALA A 438 -29.77 11.66 27.56
C ALA A 438 -30.67 11.73 26.31
N ASP A 439 -30.69 10.67 25.49
CA ASP A 439 -31.37 10.61 24.18
C ASP A 439 -32.90 10.52 24.21
N ARG A 440 -33.53 10.42 25.38
CA ARG A 440 -35.00 10.44 25.52
C ARG A 440 -35.64 11.77 25.01
N ARG A 441 -34.83 12.72 24.51
CA ARG A 441 -35.23 14.03 23.99
C ARG A 441 -35.24 14.13 22.45
N GLY A 442 -35.16 13.01 21.71
CA GLY A 442 -35.56 12.96 20.30
C GLY A 442 -34.55 13.52 19.28
N GLN A 443 -33.25 13.28 19.47
CA GLN A 443 -32.22 13.65 18.49
C GLN A 443 -31.90 12.52 17.49
N SER A 444 -31.43 12.97 16.31
CA SER A 444 -31.02 12.25 15.08
C SER A 444 -30.32 10.87 15.29
N PRO A 445 -30.34 9.95 14.29
CA PRO A 445 -29.70 8.64 14.38
C PRO A 445 -28.16 8.70 14.28
N ALA A 446 -27.51 9.60 15.01
CA ALA A 446 -26.05 9.64 15.14
C ALA A 446 -25.53 8.34 15.77
N SER A 447 -24.35 7.89 15.32
CA SER A 447 -23.68 6.70 15.85
C SER A 447 -23.46 6.81 17.36
N TYR A 448 -23.49 5.69 18.09
CA TYR A 448 -23.23 5.69 19.54
C TYR A 448 -21.84 6.28 19.86
N SER A 449 -20.84 6.06 19.00
CA SER A 449 -19.52 6.66 19.16
C SER A 449 -19.56 8.21 19.17
N ASP A 450 -20.35 8.81 18.28
CA ASP A 450 -20.49 10.28 18.22
C ASP A 450 -21.22 10.80 19.47
N ARG A 451 -22.20 10.05 19.96
CA ARG A 451 -22.92 10.39 21.18
C ARG A 451 -22.02 10.31 22.42
N ILE A 452 -21.13 9.31 22.48
CA ILE A 452 -20.09 9.24 23.52
C ILE A 452 -19.15 10.44 23.42
N ALA A 453 -18.70 10.81 22.22
CA ALA A 453 -17.85 11.99 22.01
C ALA A 453 -18.53 13.27 22.50
N ASN A 454 -19.81 13.46 22.18
CA ASN A 454 -20.59 14.61 22.62
C ASN A 454 -20.75 14.62 24.14
N LEU A 455 -21.08 13.48 24.77
CA LEU A 455 -21.20 13.38 26.23
C LEU A 455 -19.89 13.72 26.94
N VAL A 456 -18.76 13.20 26.43
CA VAL A 456 -17.41 13.52 26.95
C VAL A 456 -17.13 15.03 26.81
N THR A 457 -17.43 15.59 25.63
CA THR A 457 -17.25 17.02 25.34
C THR A 457 -18.07 17.86 26.31
N ASP A 458 -19.35 17.57 26.47
CA ASP A 458 -20.26 18.30 27.35
C ASP A 458 -19.78 18.26 28.80
N VAL A 459 -19.39 17.09 29.31
CA VAL A 459 -18.86 16.96 30.68
C VAL A 459 -17.57 17.77 30.86
N ALA A 460 -16.65 17.72 29.90
CA ALA A 460 -15.39 18.44 29.99
C ALA A 460 -15.58 19.97 29.87
N THR A 461 -16.41 20.40 28.93
CA THR A 461 -16.75 21.81 28.71
C THR A 461 -17.51 22.40 29.89
N ASP A 462 -18.45 21.67 30.49
CA ASP A 462 -19.17 22.09 31.71
C ASP A 462 -18.20 22.25 32.90
N ALA A 463 -17.31 21.27 33.09
CA ALA A 463 -16.32 21.31 34.16
C ALA A 463 -15.33 22.48 33.97
N LEU A 464 -14.87 22.71 32.74
CA LEU A 464 -14.02 23.85 32.41
C LEU A 464 -14.75 25.17 32.64
N LYS A 465 -16.01 25.28 32.21
CA LYS A 465 -16.84 26.47 32.45
C LYS A 465 -16.96 26.77 33.94
N GLU A 466 -17.28 25.77 34.75
CA GLU A 466 -17.35 25.92 36.21
C GLU A 466 -16.01 26.35 36.80
N ALA A 467 -14.90 25.73 36.38
CA ALA A 467 -13.56 26.10 36.83
C ALA A 467 -13.19 27.55 36.48
N MET A 468 -13.48 27.97 35.24
CA MET A 468 -13.21 29.31 34.72
C MET A 468 -13.96 30.39 35.49
N THR A 469 -15.21 30.16 35.90
CA THR A 469 -15.95 31.13 36.74
C THR A 469 -15.31 31.39 38.12
N ARG A 470 -14.35 30.56 38.55
CA ARG A 470 -13.61 30.71 39.81
C ARG A 470 -12.19 31.26 39.61
N ILE A 471 -11.81 31.56 38.37
CA ILE A 471 -10.47 32.05 38.02
C ILE A 471 -10.53 33.57 37.87
N ASP A 472 -9.66 34.27 38.58
CA ASP A 472 -9.51 35.72 38.46
C ASP A 472 -8.92 36.07 37.08
N PRO A 473 -9.42 37.11 36.39
CA PRO A 473 -8.88 37.53 35.10
C PRO A 473 -7.38 37.80 35.13
N ASN A 474 -6.87 38.42 36.19
CA ASN A 474 -5.43 38.68 36.29
C ASN A 474 -4.63 37.39 36.42
N ASP A 475 -5.11 36.41 37.19
CA ASP A 475 -4.46 35.10 37.34
C ASP A 475 -4.46 34.34 36.00
N PHE A 476 -5.54 34.40 35.22
CA PHE A 476 -5.61 33.73 33.90
C PHE A 476 -4.52 34.19 32.93
N PHE A 477 -4.23 35.49 32.91
CA PHE A 477 -3.24 36.04 32.00
C PHE A 477 -1.81 35.96 32.52
N SER A 478 -1.62 36.15 33.84
CA SER A 478 -0.31 36.23 34.48
C SER A 478 0.22 34.90 35.04
N ARG A 479 -0.66 33.92 35.31
CA ARG A 479 -0.33 32.64 35.98
C ARG A 479 -0.95 31.45 35.25
N TRP A 480 -0.84 31.45 33.92
CA TRP A 480 -1.39 30.39 33.09
C TRP A 480 -0.73 29.03 33.40
N ASP A 481 0.58 28.95 33.23
CA ASP A 481 1.42 27.78 33.46
C ASP A 481 2.69 28.14 34.23
N MET A 482 3.36 27.11 34.75
CA MET A 482 4.64 27.27 35.45
C MET A 482 5.77 27.36 34.43
N GLU A 483 6.42 28.51 34.33
CA GLU A 483 7.63 28.66 33.51
C GLU A 483 8.66 27.58 33.85
N SER A 484 9.27 26.98 32.81
CA SER A 484 10.21 25.86 32.94
C SER A 484 11.37 26.14 33.87
N ASP A 485 11.80 27.41 34.00
CA ASP A 485 12.92 27.84 34.82
C ASP A 485 12.59 27.87 36.33
N LEU A 486 11.31 27.94 36.69
CA LEU A 486 10.85 27.85 38.08
C LEU A 486 10.79 26.41 38.59
N ARG A 487 10.84 25.39 37.72
CA ARG A 487 10.88 23.97 38.15
C ARG A 487 12.17 23.61 38.87
N GLY A 488 13.27 24.33 38.61
CA GLY A 488 14.57 24.14 39.28
C GLY A 488 14.68 24.84 40.63
N THR A 489 13.91 25.91 40.88
CA THR A 489 13.97 26.73 42.10
C THR A 489 12.76 26.53 43.02
N ALA A 490 11.66 25.95 42.54
CA ALA A 490 10.48 25.59 43.34
C ALA A 490 10.68 24.34 44.23
N GLY A 491 11.88 24.20 44.81
CA GLY A 491 12.05 23.42 46.01
C GLY A 491 11.32 24.10 47.16
N ARG A 492 10.11 23.60 47.49
CA ARG A 492 9.32 23.89 48.69
C ARG A 492 8.60 25.25 48.72
N GLY A 493 7.34 25.31 48.25
CA GLY A 493 6.40 26.32 48.78
C GLY A 493 5.20 26.71 47.90
N ALA A 494 5.34 26.74 46.57
CA ALA A 494 4.20 27.05 45.70
C ALA A 494 3.39 25.77 45.48
N SER A 495 2.20 25.66 46.10
CA SER A 495 1.28 24.56 45.80
C SER A 495 0.91 24.61 44.30
N SER A 496 0.93 23.48 43.59
CA SER A 496 0.59 23.47 42.15
C SER A 496 -0.80 24.04 41.83
N ALA A 497 -1.67 24.16 42.84
CA ALA A 497 -2.96 24.86 42.81
C ALA A 497 -2.90 26.37 42.51
N ALA A 498 -1.71 26.99 42.44
CA ALA A 498 -1.56 28.40 42.12
C ALA A 498 -1.72 28.72 40.61
N PHE A 499 -1.59 27.72 39.73
CA PHE A 499 -1.62 27.91 38.27
C PHE A 499 -3.00 27.59 37.68
N VAL A 500 -3.38 28.37 36.68
CA VAL A 500 -4.71 28.28 36.06
C VAL A 500 -4.88 27.01 35.24
N GLN A 501 -3.87 26.63 34.45
CA GLN A 501 -3.90 25.40 33.65
C GLN A 501 -4.17 24.17 34.53
N GLU A 502 -3.42 24.01 35.62
CA GLU A 502 -3.54 22.88 36.55
C GLU A 502 -4.93 22.83 37.21
N ARG A 503 -5.47 23.99 37.63
CA ARG A 503 -6.83 24.07 38.20
C ARG A 503 -7.90 23.61 37.19
N CYS A 504 -7.77 23.99 35.93
CA CYS A 504 -8.67 23.56 34.86
C CYS A 504 -8.54 22.06 34.59
N VAL A 505 -7.31 21.55 34.45
CA VAL A 505 -7.03 20.13 34.25
C VAL A 505 -7.63 19.28 35.37
N LEU A 506 -7.37 19.62 36.64
CA LEU A 506 -7.89 18.88 37.79
C LEU A 506 -9.43 18.90 37.86
N ALA A 507 -10.06 20.03 37.52
CA ALA A 507 -11.52 20.13 37.50
C ALA A 507 -12.14 19.21 36.44
N ILE A 508 -11.56 19.20 35.22
CA ILE A 508 -12.02 18.33 34.13
C ILE A 508 -11.77 16.86 34.47
N GLN A 509 -10.58 16.49 34.93
CA GLN A 509 -10.25 15.12 35.34
C GLN A 509 -11.20 14.61 36.43
N ARG A 510 -11.48 15.44 37.44
CA ARG A 510 -12.44 15.11 38.49
C ARG A 510 -13.84 14.88 37.93
N ALA A 511 -14.34 15.77 37.08
CA ALA A 511 -15.67 15.62 36.48
C ALA A 511 -15.77 14.38 35.58
N LEU A 512 -14.75 14.10 34.76
CA LEU A 512 -14.68 12.89 33.93
C LEU A 512 -14.67 11.63 34.80
N THR A 513 -13.87 11.61 35.87
CA THR A 513 -13.80 10.49 36.82
C THR A 513 -15.12 10.26 37.54
N GLU A 514 -15.73 11.31 38.07
CA GLU A 514 -16.97 11.24 38.85
C GLU A 514 -18.18 10.84 37.99
N ARG A 515 -18.30 11.40 36.78
CA ARG A 515 -19.47 11.20 35.91
C ARG A 515 -19.33 10.01 34.97
N LEU A 516 -18.18 9.84 34.31
CA LEU A 516 -17.99 8.87 33.23
C LEU A 516 -17.17 7.65 33.64
N ARG A 517 -16.40 7.73 34.73
CA ARG A 517 -15.58 6.62 35.27
C ARG A 517 -14.68 5.95 34.21
N PRO A 518 -13.88 6.70 33.42
CA PRO A 518 -12.94 6.10 32.49
C PRO A 518 -11.85 5.30 33.24
N ALA A 519 -11.33 4.26 32.60
CA ALA A 519 -10.21 3.47 33.12
C ALA A 519 -8.91 4.28 33.15
N SER A 520 -8.72 5.13 32.16
CA SER A 520 -7.64 6.11 32.13
C SER A 520 -8.06 7.33 31.33
N HIS A 521 -7.60 8.50 31.75
CA HIS A 521 -7.81 9.74 31.02
C HIS A 521 -6.65 10.70 31.25
N THR A 522 -6.23 11.39 30.19
CA THR A 522 -5.30 12.51 30.24
C THR A 522 -5.99 13.74 29.67
N VAL A 523 -5.71 14.89 30.28
CA VAL A 523 -6.34 16.16 29.92
C VAL A 523 -5.22 17.16 29.71
N ASP A 524 -5.18 17.72 28.51
CA ASP A 524 -4.32 18.86 28.20
C ASP A 524 -5.19 20.07 27.87
N VAL A 525 -4.92 21.18 28.54
CA VAL A 525 -5.66 22.42 28.37
C VAL A 525 -4.70 23.48 27.85
N ARG A 526 -5.10 24.16 26.77
CA ARG A 526 -4.32 25.20 26.12
C ARG A 526 -5.07 26.53 26.12
N ARG A 527 -4.36 27.60 26.50
CA ARG A 527 -4.85 28.97 26.33
C ARG A 527 -4.68 29.37 24.88
N ASP A 528 -5.77 29.82 24.28
CA ASP A 528 -5.72 30.44 22.96
C ASP A 528 -5.25 31.89 23.11
N GLN A 529 -4.06 32.18 22.58
CA GLN A 529 -3.44 33.49 22.66
C GLN A 529 -3.93 34.45 21.56
N SER A 530 -4.83 34.05 20.67
CA SER A 530 -5.33 34.89 19.56
C SER A 530 -5.90 36.23 20.01
N VAL A 531 -6.45 36.30 21.22
CA VAL A 531 -6.99 37.55 21.81
C VAL A 531 -5.87 38.50 22.29
N ILE A 532 -4.79 37.95 22.85
CA ILE A 532 -3.72 38.72 23.49
C ILE A 532 -2.62 39.07 22.50
N ARG A 533 -2.32 38.17 21.56
CA ARG A 533 -1.22 38.29 20.62
C ARG A 533 -1.23 39.60 19.83
N PRO A 534 -2.38 40.09 19.29
CA PRO A 534 -2.42 41.40 18.64
C PRO A 534 -2.07 42.57 19.57
N LEU A 535 -2.40 42.47 20.86
CA LEU A 535 -2.06 43.49 21.85
C LEU A 535 -0.57 43.48 22.17
N VAL A 536 0.01 42.30 22.35
CA VAL A 536 1.45 42.13 22.60
C VAL A 536 2.25 42.58 21.39
N ASP A 537 1.88 42.13 20.19
CA ASP A 537 2.54 42.52 18.94
C ASP A 537 2.48 44.05 18.76
N LYS A 538 1.32 44.67 19.06
CA LYS A 538 1.17 46.13 18.99
C LYS A 538 1.97 46.86 20.06
N ALA A 539 2.04 46.35 21.29
CA ALA A 539 2.85 46.91 22.37
C ALA A 539 4.35 46.86 22.02
N LEU A 540 4.83 45.72 21.51
CA LEU A 540 6.22 45.56 21.06
C LEU A 540 6.54 46.43 19.84
N ALA A 541 5.57 46.63 18.94
CA ALA A 541 5.73 47.50 17.77
C ALA A 541 5.90 49.00 18.13
N LEU A 542 5.55 49.42 19.36
CA LEU A 542 5.83 50.78 19.84
C LEU A 542 7.33 51.03 20.00
N GLY A 543 8.11 49.98 20.31
CA GLY A 543 9.57 50.05 20.45
C GLY A 543 10.03 51.16 21.40
N THR A 544 11.06 51.90 21.00
CA THR A 544 11.52 53.08 21.73
C THR A 544 10.80 54.34 21.23
N LEU A 545 9.99 54.92 22.10
CA LEU A 545 9.27 56.15 21.84
C LEU A 545 10.12 57.35 22.25
N GLN A 546 10.30 58.29 21.32
CA GLN A 546 10.91 59.59 21.59
C GLN A 546 9.83 60.65 21.69
N VAL A 547 9.84 61.39 22.79
CA VAL A 547 8.79 62.36 23.13
C VAL A 547 9.43 63.68 23.47
N THR A 548 9.16 64.71 22.66
CA THR A 548 9.67 66.07 22.90
C THR A 548 8.53 66.99 23.31
N PHE A 549 8.67 67.72 24.40
CA PHE A 549 7.70 68.69 24.89
C PHE A 549 8.38 69.83 25.64
N GLU A 550 7.65 70.89 25.89
CA GLU A 550 8.12 72.04 26.67
C GLU A 550 7.62 71.95 28.12
N VAL A 551 8.51 72.29 29.06
CA VAL A 551 8.29 72.38 30.51
C VAL A 551 8.36 73.84 30.96
N GLU A 552 7.45 74.22 31.86
CA GLU A 552 7.36 75.55 32.44
C GLU A 552 8.16 75.61 33.77
N PRO A 553 9.38 76.19 33.81
CA PRO A 553 10.16 76.27 35.04
C PRO A 553 9.60 77.30 36.02
N GLU A 554 9.93 77.14 37.31
CA GLU A 554 9.55 78.10 38.35
C GLU A 554 10.06 79.53 38.04
N GLY A 555 9.18 80.53 38.17
CA GLY A 555 9.54 81.94 37.97
C GLY A 555 9.56 82.43 36.51
N MET A 556 8.96 81.68 35.60
CA MET A 556 8.82 82.03 34.18
C MET A 556 8.11 83.37 33.96
N ARG A 557 8.55 84.15 32.95
CA ARG A 557 7.94 85.45 32.61
C ARG A 557 7.31 85.48 31.21
N SER A 558 7.71 84.58 30.32
CA SER A 558 7.18 84.49 28.95
C SER A 558 7.35 83.06 28.41
N SER A 559 6.54 82.66 27.43
CA SER A 559 6.64 81.34 26.78
C SER A 559 8.00 81.04 26.16
N ALA A 560 8.82 82.07 25.86
CA ALA A 560 10.18 81.88 25.36
C ALA A 560 11.12 81.23 26.39
N ASP A 561 10.81 81.37 27.69
CA ASP A 561 11.59 80.78 28.78
C ASP A 561 11.31 79.27 28.99
N ASN A 562 10.44 78.68 28.16
CA ASN A 562 10.11 77.26 28.20
C ASN A 562 11.36 76.44 27.91
N ILE A 563 11.51 75.35 28.64
CA ILE A 563 12.64 74.45 28.48
C ILE A 563 12.16 73.23 27.69
N PRO A 564 12.68 73.00 26.47
CA PRO A 564 12.37 71.79 25.72
C PRO A 564 13.03 70.57 26.40
N VAL A 565 12.24 69.53 26.62
CA VAL A 565 12.66 68.25 27.20
C VAL A 565 12.31 67.13 26.23
N LYS A 566 13.25 66.23 25.99
CA LYS A 566 13.08 65.00 25.22
C LYS A 566 13.21 63.79 26.15
N LEU A 567 12.18 62.94 26.18
CA LEU A 567 12.20 61.65 26.87
C LEU A 567 12.40 60.53 25.86
N GLU A 568 13.18 59.53 26.24
CA GLU A 568 13.29 58.26 25.52
C GLU A 568 12.72 57.15 26.40
N ILE A 569 11.58 56.61 25.97
CA ILE A 569 10.82 55.60 26.70
C ILE A 569 10.90 54.30 25.91
N GLN A 570 11.46 53.27 26.51
CA GLN A 570 11.47 51.94 25.94
C GLN A 570 10.21 51.20 26.39
N VAL A 571 9.44 50.67 25.44
CA VAL A 571 8.28 49.82 25.74
C VAL A 571 8.74 48.36 25.70
N ASP A 572 8.68 47.68 26.84
CA ASP A 572 9.12 46.28 26.96
C ASP A 572 7.97 45.29 26.66
N GLY A 573 6.72 45.72 26.79
CA GLY A 573 5.55 44.90 26.49
C GLY A 573 4.33 45.28 27.34
N ILE A 574 3.49 44.30 27.65
CA ILE A 574 2.33 44.46 28.54
C ILE A 574 2.74 44.05 29.96
N ASP A 575 2.46 44.89 30.96
CA ASP A 575 2.74 44.57 32.36
C ASP A 575 1.82 43.42 32.83
N PRO A 576 2.36 42.31 33.35
CA PRO A 576 1.57 41.17 33.80
C PRO A 576 0.45 41.48 34.79
N ARG A 577 0.62 42.52 35.61
CA ARG A 577 -0.36 42.94 36.62
C ARG A 577 -1.55 43.68 36.02
N TYR A 578 -1.40 44.21 34.81
CA TYR A 578 -2.40 45.04 34.13
C TYR A 578 -2.89 44.41 32.82
N TYR A 579 -2.66 43.11 32.60
CA TYR A 579 -3.17 42.39 31.42
C TYR A 579 -4.67 42.58 31.23
N THR A 580 -5.46 42.44 32.30
CA THR A 580 -6.92 42.60 32.24
C THR A 580 -7.32 44.00 31.75
N LEU A 581 -6.59 45.03 32.20
CA LEU A 581 -6.81 46.41 31.76
C LEU A 581 -6.46 46.59 30.27
N ALA A 582 -5.33 46.04 29.83
CA ALA A 582 -4.90 46.12 28.43
C ALA A 582 -5.91 45.44 27.50
N VAL A 583 -6.44 44.27 27.91
CA VAL A 583 -7.48 43.55 27.17
C VAL A 583 -8.78 44.33 27.11
N LEU A 584 -9.24 44.92 28.23
CA LEU A 584 -10.46 45.74 28.28
C LEU A 584 -10.38 46.98 27.38
N LYS A 585 -9.26 47.70 27.44
CA LYS A 585 -9.08 48.93 26.67
C LYS A 585 -8.78 48.63 25.19
N GLY A 586 -8.37 47.41 24.89
CA GLY A 586 -8.16 46.90 23.53
C GLY A 586 -6.99 47.57 22.81
N ALA A 587 -6.77 47.15 21.57
CA ALA A 587 -5.63 47.60 20.77
C ALA A 587 -5.66 49.10 20.46
N ALA A 588 -6.85 49.72 20.44
CA ALA A 588 -7.00 51.16 20.20
C ALA A 588 -6.28 52.01 21.27
N ASN A 589 -6.22 51.51 22.51
CA ASN A 589 -5.56 52.20 23.62
C ASN A 589 -4.02 52.14 23.57
N LEU A 590 -3.46 51.39 22.63
CA LEU A 590 -2.02 51.29 22.35
C LEU A 590 -1.62 52.11 21.11
N ASP A 591 -2.35 53.18 20.78
CA ASP A 591 -1.98 54.14 19.75
C ASP A 591 -0.73 54.93 20.17
N PRO A 592 0.36 54.96 19.36
CA PRO A 592 1.57 55.71 19.66
C PRO A 592 1.31 57.14 20.15
N GLU A 593 0.39 57.87 19.54
CA GLU A 593 0.15 59.27 19.91
C GLU A 593 -0.54 59.41 21.28
N LEU A 594 -1.46 58.49 21.61
CA LEU A 594 -2.07 58.45 22.94
C LEU A 594 -1.04 58.11 24.02
N VAL A 595 -0.18 57.13 23.75
CA VAL A 595 0.90 56.73 24.68
C VAL A 595 1.88 57.89 24.88
N LYS A 596 2.34 58.55 23.81
CA LYS A 596 3.21 59.73 23.90
C LYS A 596 2.54 60.85 24.70
N ARG A 597 1.26 61.13 24.47
CA ARG A 597 0.52 62.18 25.19
C ARG A 597 0.44 61.89 26.69
N THR A 598 0.19 60.64 27.07
CA THR A 598 0.22 60.22 28.48
C THR A 598 1.60 60.44 29.09
N ALA A 599 2.68 60.14 28.34
CA ALA A 599 4.05 60.35 28.82
C ALA A 599 4.34 61.83 29.06
N ILE A 600 3.96 62.70 28.10
CA ILE A 600 4.10 64.16 28.22
C ILE A 600 3.37 64.66 29.46
N ASN A 601 2.12 64.26 29.63
CA ASN A 601 1.30 64.73 30.74
C ASN A 601 1.85 64.27 32.10
N ALA A 602 2.25 62.99 32.21
CA ALA A 602 2.85 62.46 33.44
C ALA A 602 4.18 63.15 33.77
N ALA A 603 5.00 63.41 32.75
CA ALA A 603 6.27 64.09 32.93
C ALA A 603 6.10 65.58 33.30
N ARG A 604 5.17 66.29 32.66
CA ARG A 604 4.81 67.67 33.00
C ARG A 604 4.37 67.81 34.45
N GLN A 605 3.54 66.89 34.95
CA GLN A 605 3.13 66.89 36.37
C GLN A 605 4.30 66.81 37.36
N ARG A 606 5.45 66.27 36.95
CA ARG A 606 6.64 66.14 37.80
C ARG A 606 7.70 67.23 37.56
N LEU A 607 7.76 67.75 36.34
CA LEU A 607 8.80 68.67 35.88
C LEU A 607 8.36 70.14 35.87
N ASP A 608 7.08 70.43 35.65
CA ASP A 608 6.58 71.81 35.68
C ASP A 608 6.72 72.42 37.08
N LEU A 609 6.95 73.73 37.12
CA LEU A 609 7.18 74.52 38.33
C LEU A 609 8.43 74.10 39.13
N ARG A 610 9.31 73.28 38.56
CA ARG A 610 10.62 73.01 39.14
C ARG A 610 11.62 74.12 38.78
N PRO A 611 12.59 74.44 39.66
CA PRO A 611 13.64 75.39 39.34
C PRO A 611 14.44 74.96 38.10
N ALA A 612 14.71 75.90 37.19
CA ALA A 612 15.51 75.65 35.98
C ALA A 612 16.90 75.02 36.24
N PRO A 613 17.64 75.33 37.34
CA PRO A 613 18.87 74.63 37.68
C PRO A 613 18.66 73.15 37.92
N THR A 614 17.58 72.78 38.63
CA THR A 614 17.23 71.39 38.96
C THR A 614 16.86 70.59 37.72
N LEU A 615 16.12 71.19 36.79
CA LEU A 615 15.79 70.55 35.51
C LEU A 615 17.03 70.22 34.68
N ARG A 616 18.04 71.09 34.67
CA ARG A 616 19.28 70.88 33.90
C ARG A 616 20.11 69.69 34.41
N LEU A 617 19.93 69.29 35.66
CA LEU A 617 20.60 68.11 36.25
C LEU A 617 20.05 66.78 35.70
N LEU A 618 18.91 66.79 35.01
CA LEU A 618 18.32 65.58 34.41
C LEU A 618 19.05 65.07 33.15
N ASN A 619 19.97 65.86 32.58
CA ASN A 619 20.67 65.55 31.32
C ASN A 619 21.64 64.35 31.39
N HIS A 620 21.98 63.87 32.59
CA HIS A 620 22.97 62.82 32.79
C HIS A 620 22.44 61.77 33.77
N GLY A 621 22.14 60.57 33.28
CA GLY A 621 21.56 59.50 34.09
C GLY A 621 22.50 58.96 35.19
N ARG A 622 21.88 58.69 36.35
CA ARG A 622 22.21 57.67 37.39
C ARG A 622 23.41 57.85 38.35
N ALA A 623 24.05 59.00 38.49
CA ALA A 623 25.08 59.18 39.55
C ALA A 623 24.86 60.42 40.42
N GLY A 624 24.68 60.22 41.75
CA GLY A 624 24.58 61.28 42.77
C GLY A 624 23.15 61.66 43.18
N ALA A 625 23.01 62.74 43.96
CA ALA A 625 21.71 63.32 44.39
C ALA A 625 20.80 63.75 43.21
N GLU A 626 21.36 63.77 42.01
CA GLU A 626 20.71 63.96 40.70
C GLU A 626 19.85 62.74 40.28
N GLY A 627 19.97 61.60 40.98
CA GLY A 627 19.20 60.38 40.73
C GLY A 627 17.78 60.39 41.28
N GLU A 628 17.47 61.17 42.32
CA GLU A 628 16.14 61.10 42.97
C GLU A 628 15.01 61.64 42.07
N LEU A 629 15.22 62.77 41.40
CA LEU A 629 14.22 63.33 40.48
C LEU A 629 14.05 62.46 39.23
N TYR A 630 15.13 61.83 38.76
CA TYR A 630 15.05 60.86 37.66
C TYR A 630 14.26 59.61 38.06
N VAL A 631 14.52 59.07 39.26
CA VAL A 631 13.81 57.88 39.77
C VAL A 631 12.33 58.18 40.07
N ASP A 632 12.01 59.35 40.62
CA ASP A 632 10.62 59.81 40.80
C ASP A 632 9.91 59.97 39.44
N LEU A 633 10.55 60.63 38.48
CA LEU A 633 10.01 60.77 37.12
C LEU A 633 9.81 59.41 36.43
N ALA A 634 10.82 58.54 36.47
CA ALA A 634 10.76 57.21 35.87
C ALA A 634 9.65 56.37 36.50
N SER A 635 9.63 56.22 37.83
CA SER A 635 8.60 55.44 38.53
C SER A 635 7.19 55.98 38.31
N PHE A 636 7.02 57.30 38.22
CA PHE A 636 5.73 57.92 37.97
C PHE A 636 5.25 57.71 36.51
N VAL A 637 6.13 57.90 35.53
CA VAL A 637 5.81 57.63 34.12
C VAL A 637 5.51 56.15 33.90
N GLU A 638 6.32 55.25 34.48
CA GLU A 638 6.10 53.80 34.46
C GLU A 638 4.76 53.43 35.09
N GLY A 639 4.44 53.99 36.26
CA GLY A 639 3.16 53.79 36.93
C GLY A 639 1.95 54.28 36.14
N GLU A 640 2.04 55.46 35.51
CA GLU A 640 0.97 56.00 34.65
C GLU A 640 0.81 55.16 33.37
N MET A 641 1.90 54.67 32.76
CA MET A 641 1.81 53.80 31.59
C MET A 641 1.18 52.45 31.91
N ALA A 642 1.56 51.86 33.04
CA ALA A 642 0.98 50.61 33.51
C ALA A 642 -0.52 50.75 33.83
N THR A 643 -0.92 51.81 34.55
CA THR A 643 -2.31 52.03 34.97
C THR A 643 -3.24 52.59 33.90
N ARG A 644 -2.73 53.32 32.90
CA ARG A 644 -3.54 53.86 31.79
C ARG A 644 -3.54 52.98 30.55
N HIS A 645 -2.40 52.34 30.25
CA HIS A 645 -2.25 51.58 29.01
C HIS A 645 -2.00 50.08 29.23
N GLY A 646 -1.70 49.66 30.46
CA GLY A 646 -1.28 48.28 30.75
C GLY A 646 0.12 47.96 30.26
N LEU A 647 0.93 48.97 29.92
CA LEU A 647 2.25 48.79 29.34
C LEU A 647 3.32 48.68 30.43
N SER A 648 4.28 47.77 30.22
CA SER A 648 5.57 47.79 30.90
C SER A 648 6.50 48.66 30.07
N VAL A 649 6.97 49.75 30.67
CA VAL A 649 7.90 50.67 30.03
C VAL A 649 9.09 50.93 30.94
N GLN A 650 10.18 51.38 30.36
CA GLN A 650 11.35 51.87 31.08
C GLN A 650 11.72 53.25 30.54
N LEU A 651 11.95 54.22 31.44
CA LEU A 651 12.54 55.49 31.04
C LEU A 651 14.05 55.30 30.82
N SER A 652 14.50 55.38 29.57
CA SER A 652 15.88 55.11 29.16
C SER A 652 16.78 56.34 29.21
N ALA A 653 16.26 57.50 28.80
CA ALA A 653 17.01 58.76 28.85
C ALA A 653 16.08 59.98 28.96
N VAL A 654 16.63 61.06 29.54
CA VAL A 654 16.00 62.39 29.60
C VAL A 654 17.02 63.41 29.10
N HIS A 655 16.64 64.21 28.11
CA HIS A 655 17.46 65.27 27.56
C HIS A 655 16.75 66.62 27.70
N VAL A 656 17.31 67.48 28.52
CA VAL A 656 16.90 68.87 28.71
C VAL A 656 17.68 69.77 27.75
N LEU A 657 16.98 70.21 26.72
CA LEU A 657 17.51 71.04 25.65
C LEU A 657 17.54 72.53 26.09
N PRO A 658 18.45 73.34 25.53
CA PRO A 658 18.49 74.77 25.83
C PRO A 658 17.22 75.49 25.35
N SER A 659 16.69 76.40 26.18
CA SER A 659 15.52 77.23 25.86
C SER A 659 15.76 78.15 24.64
N LEU A 660 14.69 78.54 23.97
CA LEU A 660 14.73 79.45 22.82
C LEU A 660 15.38 80.79 23.18
N THR A 661 15.09 81.37 24.35
CA THR A 661 15.77 82.60 24.83
C THR A 661 17.27 82.40 24.94
N ARG A 662 17.74 81.21 25.36
CA ARG A 662 19.17 80.91 25.48
C ARG A 662 19.83 80.66 24.13
N ARG A 663 19.14 80.00 23.19
CA ARG A 663 19.63 79.85 21.80
C ARG A 663 19.74 81.21 21.12
N VAL A 664 18.69 82.03 21.18
CA VAL A 664 18.66 83.37 20.58
C VAL A 664 19.69 84.30 21.23
N THR A 665 19.88 84.27 22.56
CA THR A 665 20.93 85.07 23.23
C THR A 665 22.35 84.57 22.96
N HIS A 666 22.54 83.26 22.73
CA HIS A 666 23.82 82.71 22.31
C HIS A 666 24.14 83.05 20.85
N ASP A 667 23.16 82.94 19.96
CA ASP A 667 23.30 83.29 18.54
C ASP A 667 23.49 84.80 18.35
N LEU A 668 22.78 85.63 19.11
CA LEU A 668 23.01 87.08 19.16
C LEU A 668 24.41 87.44 19.69
N ARG A 669 24.93 86.72 20.69
CA ARG A 669 26.31 86.90 21.18
C ARG A 669 27.35 86.40 20.19
N GLY A 670 27.04 85.34 19.44
CA GLY A 670 27.88 84.82 18.35
C GLY A 670 27.94 85.78 17.16
N GLN A 671 26.80 86.34 16.74
CA GLN A 671 26.72 87.34 15.67
C GLN A 671 27.36 88.67 16.07
N THR A 672 27.12 89.17 17.29
CA THR A 672 27.77 90.40 17.75
C THR A 672 29.29 90.26 17.94
N ALA A 673 29.80 89.06 18.21
CA ALA A 673 31.25 88.80 18.21
C ALA A 673 31.84 88.79 16.79
N LEU A 674 31.14 88.21 15.81
CA LEU A 674 31.53 88.24 14.40
C LEU A 674 31.46 89.65 13.80
N ASP A 675 30.40 90.41 14.10
CA ASP A 675 30.21 91.77 13.61
C ASP A 675 31.21 92.76 14.24
N ALA A 676 31.57 92.58 15.52
CA ALA A 676 32.60 93.39 16.16
C ALA A 676 34.00 93.10 15.60
N GLN A 677 34.31 91.84 15.27
CA GLN A 677 35.60 91.46 14.69
C GLN A 677 35.73 91.95 13.23
N ASN A 678 34.65 91.86 12.45
CA ASN A 678 34.61 92.37 11.07
C ASN A 678 34.66 93.91 11.02
N MET A 679 34.07 94.61 11.99
CA MET A 679 34.10 96.08 12.05
C MET A 679 35.48 96.62 12.48
N VAL A 680 36.24 95.85 13.27
CA VAL A 680 37.65 96.17 13.59
C VAL A 680 38.55 95.95 12.37
N GLU A 681 38.39 94.87 11.61
CA GLU A 681 39.14 94.66 10.37
C GLU A 681 38.82 95.73 9.31
N LEU A 682 37.56 96.16 9.17
CA LEU A 682 37.17 97.22 8.23
C LEU A 682 37.77 98.58 8.64
N MET A 683 37.81 98.88 9.94
CA MET A 683 38.42 100.11 10.46
C MET A 683 39.96 100.09 10.33
N GLU A 684 40.61 98.94 10.47
CA GLU A 684 42.06 98.82 10.25
C GLU A 684 42.43 98.97 8.77
N VAL A 685 41.62 98.44 7.85
CA VAL A 685 41.78 98.67 6.40
C VAL A 685 41.54 100.14 6.03
N GLU A 686 40.49 100.78 6.56
CA GLU A 686 40.25 102.22 6.35
C GLU A 686 41.36 103.10 6.94
N ARG A 687 41.92 102.72 8.10
CA ARG A 687 43.00 103.46 8.76
C ARG A 687 44.32 103.30 8.02
N HIS A 688 44.61 102.13 7.45
CA HIS A 688 45.79 101.90 6.62
C HIS A 688 45.69 102.65 5.27
N HIS A 689 44.49 102.75 4.69
CA HIS A 689 44.25 103.48 3.44
C HIS A 689 44.20 105.01 3.59
N ARG A 690 43.76 105.55 4.73
CA ARG A 690 43.85 107.00 5.00
C ARG A 690 45.30 107.49 5.20
N LEU A 691 46.25 106.60 5.49
CA LEU A 691 47.66 106.94 5.68
C LEU A 691 48.53 106.81 4.41
N THR A 692 48.04 106.17 3.35
CA THR A 692 48.84 105.92 2.12
C THR A 692 48.25 106.53 0.84
N ALA A 693 47.11 107.21 0.89
CA ALA A 693 46.51 107.86 -0.28
C ALA A 693 47.09 109.27 -0.55
N ARG A 694 48.38 109.35 -0.90
CA ARG A 694 48.89 110.36 -1.84
C ARG A 694 49.71 109.60 -2.88
N THR A 695 49.14 109.55 -4.08
CA THR A 695 49.65 108.95 -5.34
C THR A 695 49.23 107.52 -5.65
N ALA A 696 48.41 107.44 -6.70
CA ALA A 696 48.19 106.35 -7.66
C ALA A 696 47.20 105.20 -7.36
N ASP A 697 46.23 105.15 -8.29
CA ASP A 697 45.49 104.03 -8.89
C ASP A 697 44.29 103.39 -8.16
N LEU A 698 43.11 103.98 -8.39
CA LEU A 698 41.77 103.49 -7.98
C LEU A 698 41.46 102.04 -8.45
N SER A 699 42.11 101.56 -9.51
CA SER A 699 41.90 100.21 -10.04
C SER A 699 42.44 99.09 -9.12
N SER A 700 43.44 99.40 -8.29
CA SER A 700 43.99 98.48 -7.29
C SER A 700 43.05 98.32 -6.08
N ILE A 701 42.35 99.40 -5.73
CA ILE A 701 41.39 99.46 -4.62
C ILE A 701 40.14 98.64 -4.94
N GLU A 702 39.61 98.71 -6.17
CA GLU A 702 38.47 97.88 -6.57
C GLU A 702 38.79 96.38 -6.59
N LYS A 703 40.01 95.99 -6.98
CA LYS A 703 40.44 94.58 -6.92
C LYS A 703 40.61 94.07 -5.49
N GLN A 704 41.12 94.88 -4.57
CA GLN A 704 41.26 94.46 -3.16
C GLN A 704 39.90 94.40 -2.44
N ILE A 705 38.97 95.32 -2.74
CA ILE A 705 37.59 95.26 -2.24
C ILE A 705 36.85 94.03 -2.81
N ALA A 706 37.10 93.66 -4.07
CA ALA A 706 36.54 92.45 -4.68
C ALA A 706 37.07 91.17 -4.00
N ILE A 707 38.37 91.09 -3.69
CA ILE A 707 38.99 89.94 -2.99
C ILE A 707 38.46 89.81 -1.54
N VAL A 708 38.19 90.93 -0.86
CA VAL A 708 37.57 90.92 0.47
C VAL A 708 36.10 90.50 0.39
N ARG A 709 35.34 90.96 -0.61
CA ARG A 709 33.96 90.50 -0.85
C ARG A 709 33.87 89.01 -1.20
N GLU A 710 34.83 88.49 -1.95
CA GLU A 710 34.91 87.07 -2.32
C GLU A 710 35.29 86.18 -1.11
N ARG A 711 36.14 86.67 -0.20
CA ARG A 711 36.45 86.00 1.08
C ARG A 711 35.29 85.99 2.08
N MET A 712 34.41 86.98 2.05
CA MET A 712 33.25 87.07 2.95
C MET A 712 32.09 86.12 2.58
N ASN A 713 32.25 85.29 1.53
CA ASN A 713 31.30 84.25 1.10
C ASN A 713 29.82 84.70 1.13
N ILE A 714 29.55 85.91 0.66
CA ILE A 714 28.18 86.31 0.34
C ILE A 714 27.88 85.69 -1.02
N ALA A 715 27.28 84.51 -0.99
CA ALA A 715 26.73 83.88 -2.18
C ALA A 715 25.79 84.89 -2.86
N LEU A 716 26.19 85.37 -4.04
CA LEU A 716 25.26 85.93 -5.00
C LEU A 716 24.17 84.89 -5.20
N ALA A 717 22.97 85.19 -4.72
CA ALA A 717 21.78 84.37 -4.93
C ALA A 717 21.64 84.14 -6.44
N SER A 718 21.87 82.89 -6.86
CA SER A 718 21.43 82.41 -8.16
C SER A 718 19.89 82.44 -8.17
N PRO A 719 19.24 83.04 -9.17
CA PRO A 719 17.80 83.28 -9.19
C PRO A 719 16.92 82.04 -9.51
N ASP A 720 17.37 80.82 -9.21
CA ASP A 720 16.72 79.58 -9.66
C ASP A 720 16.50 78.50 -8.57
N TYR A 721 16.33 78.85 -7.28
CA TYR A 721 15.93 77.83 -6.29
C TYR A 721 14.76 78.28 -5.38
N ASP A 722 13.74 77.43 -5.38
CA ASP A 722 12.53 77.36 -4.55
C ASP A 722 11.40 78.36 -4.76
N ARG A 723 10.66 78.08 -5.83
CA ARG A 723 9.33 78.60 -6.15
C ARG A 723 8.18 77.79 -5.51
N ASN A 724 8.38 77.01 -4.44
CA ASN A 724 7.36 76.07 -3.93
C ASN A 724 7.26 75.99 -2.39
N ALA A 725 7.12 77.11 -1.68
CA ALA A 725 6.85 77.06 -0.23
C ALA A 725 5.99 78.19 0.36
N TYR A 726 5.14 78.86 -0.44
CA TYR A 726 4.14 79.81 0.09
C TYR A 726 2.82 79.69 -0.68
N ASP A 727 2.10 78.62 -0.41
CA ASP A 727 0.65 78.52 -0.65
C ASP A 727 0.02 77.89 0.59
N LYS A 728 -0.30 78.74 1.58
CA LYS A 728 -1.31 78.58 2.64
C LYS A 728 -1.14 79.72 3.66
N ASP A 729 -1.94 80.76 3.49
CA ASP A 729 -2.68 81.48 4.55
C ASP A 729 -3.12 82.88 4.08
N ALA A 730 -3.99 82.89 3.06
CA ALA A 730 -4.65 84.07 2.50
C ALA A 730 -5.71 84.71 3.42
N THR A 731 -5.78 84.33 4.69
CA THR A 731 -6.75 84.84 5.67
C THR A 731 -6.16 85.92 6.59
N LEU A 732 -4.84 86.10 6.63
CA LEU A 732 -4.19 87.13 7.47
C LEU A 732 -3.95 88.49 6.75
N LEU A 733 -3.99 88.52 5.41
CA LEU A 733 -3.94 89.77 4.64
C LEU A 733 -5.30 90.46 4.50
N ALA A 734 -6.40 89.72 4.58
CA ALA A 734 -7.76 90.27 4.42
C ALA A 734 -8.25 91.09 5.63
N ASP A 735 -7.75 90.80 6.83
CA ASP A 735 -8.14 91.52 8.05
C ASP A 735 -7.27 92.75 8.33
N LEU A 736 -6.06 92.82 7.75
CA LEU A 736 -5.19 94.01 7.82
C LEU A 736 -5.52 95.06 6.74
N GLU A 737 -6.08 94.65 5.59
CA GLU A 737 -6.62 95.58 4.59
C GLU A 737 -7.99 96.16 4.98
N ARG A 738 -8.77 95.46 5.82
CA ARG A 738 -10.04 95.95 6.40
C ARG A 738 -9.86 97.00 7.51
N LEU A 739 -8.73 97.02 8.20
CA LEU A 739 -8.45 97.99 9.26
C LEU A 739 -7.80 99.29 8.77
N ARG A 740 -7.41 99.36 7.49
CA ARG A 740 -6.66 100.50 6.92
C ARG A 740 -7.46 101.35 5.92
N ALA A 741 -8.69 100.98 5.59
CA ALA A 741 -9.54 101.73 4.66
C ALA A 741 -10.86 102.19 5.31
N GLY A 742 -10.87 103.43 5.81
CA GLY A 742 -12.04 104.29 5.63
C GLY A 742 -13.09 104.32 6.74
N HIS A 743 -12.84 105.15 7.75
CA HIS A 743 -13.86 106.11 8.17
C HIS A 743 -14.34 106.90 6.93
N ILE A 744 -15.63 106.84 6.59
CA ILE A 744 -16.51 107.97 6.16
C ILE A 744 -17.86 107.42 5.62
N THR A 745 -18.93 107.81 6.34
CA THR A 745 -20.35 108.03 5.98
C THR A 745 -21.24 106.95 5.34
N ALA A 746 -22.25 106.54 6.14
CA ALA A 746 -23.70 106.70 5.92
C ALA A 746 -24.34 106.21 4.60
N THR A 747 -25.22 105.20 4.64
CA THR A 747 -26.71 105.28 4.67
C THR A 747 -27.38 103.94 4.28
N HIS A 748 -28.25 103.45 5.17
CA HIS A 748 -29.64 102.98 4.96
C HIS A 748 -30.10 101.90 3.93
N ILE A 749 -31.05 101.07 4.43
CA ILE A 749 -32.07 100.18 3.77
C ILE A 749 -31.55 98.79 3.38
N SER A 750 -32.27 97.65 3.47
CA SER A 750 -33.37 97.07 4.28
C SER A 750 -33.71 95.72 3.60
N ILE A 751 -33.92 94.68 4.42
CA ILE A 751 -34.89 93.57 4.33
C ILE A 751 -35.46 93.15 2.95
N ALA A 752 -35.42 91.83 2.72
CA ALA A 752 -36.37 90.95 2.00
C ALA A 752 -35.83 90.24 0.75
N ASP A 753 -36.37 89.02 0.59
CA ASP A 753 -36.40 88.15 -0.59
C ASP A 753 -35.21 87.20 -0.78
N LEU A 754 -35.36 85.87 -0.86
CA LEU A 754 -36.56 85.09 -1.18
C LEU A 754 -36.41 83.63 -0.70
N VAL A 755 -37.51 83.11 -0.16
CA VAL A 755 -37.78 81.71 0.20
C VAL A 755 -38.52 81.02 -0.97
N HIS A 756 -38.45 79.67 -1.01
CA HIS A 756 -39.36 78.71 -1.67
C HIS A 756 -39.13 78.40 -3.18
N LYS A 757 -39.35 77.19 -3.73
CA LYS A 757 -39.71 75.80 -3.30
C LYS A 757 -39.90 74.96 -4.61
N VAL A 758 -39.84 73.60 -4.51
CA VAL A 758 -40.71 72.60 -5.24
C VAL A 758 -40.37 72.38 -6.74
N ASP A 759 -40.31 71.18 -7.37
CA ASP A 759 -40.88 69.81 -7.28
C ASP A 759 -39.89 68.83 -8.00
N MET A 760 -39.56 67.57 -7.60
CA MET A 760 -40.30 66.27 -7.68
C MET A 760 -40.60 65.76 -9.13
N PRO A 761 -40.77 64.45 -9.45
CA PRO A 761 -40.42 63.17 -8.75
C PRO A 761 -40.07 61.93 -9.65
N ASP A 762 -39.95 60.75 -9.00
CA ASP A 762 -40.19 59.32 -9.42
C ASP A 762 -39.26 58.63 -10.47
N VAL A 763 -38.91 57.33 -10.39
CA VAL A 763 -39.75 56.11 -10.25
C VAL A 763 -38.99 54.90 -9.65
N ASP A 764 -39.79 54.06 -8.99
CA ASP A 764 -39.65 52.76 -8.29
C ASP A 764 -38.92 51.55 -8.94
N MET A 765 -38.28 50.75 -8.05
CA MET A 765 -38.41 49.29 -7.70
C MET A 765 -38.91 48.24 -8.75
N PRO A 766 -38.72 46.88 -8.61
CA PRO A 766 -38.62 46.09 -7.37
C PRO A 766 -37.77 44.78 -7.38
N ALA A 767 -37.94 44.01 -6.30
CA ALA A 767 -37.35 42.73 -5.89
C ALA A 767 -37.93 41.43 -6.51
N GLY A 768 -37.26 40.29 -6.25
CA GLY A 768 -37.75 38.89 -6.34
C GLY A 768 -36.53 37.93 -6.46
N ALA A 769 -36.24 36.91 -5.65
CA ALA A 769 -36.95 35.80 -5.01
C ALA A 769 -37.28 34.59 -5.93
N LEU A 770 -36.58 33.46 -5.66
CA LEU A 770 -36.92 32.02 -5.88
C LEU A 770 -36.82 31.43 -7.32
N PRO A 771 -36.90 30.08 -7.56
CA PRO A 771 -36.35 28.88 -6.89
C PRO A 771 -35.84 27.74 -7.85
N SER A 772 -35.25 26.67 -7.27
CA SER A 772 -35.36 25.20 -7.56
C SER A 772 -35.30 24.53 -8.97
N GLN A 773 -34.61 23.35 -8.99
CA GLN A 773 -34.75 22.15 -9.88
C GLN A 773 -34.28 22.31 -11.34
N SER A 774 -33.78 21.33 -12.10
CA SER A 774 -33.66 19.85 -12.12
C SER A 774 -32.57 19.54 -13.18
N GLY A 775 -31.71 18.53 -13.06
CA GLY A 775 -31.98 17.19 -13.61
C GLY A 775 -31.07 16.86 -14.81
N ASP A 776 -30.76 15.57 -14.93
CA ASP A 776 -30.15 14.80 -16.02
C ASP A 776 -28.61 14.71 -16.21
N ALA A 777 -28.18 13.44 -16.15
CA ALA A 777 -26.86 12.84 -16.32
C ALA A 777 -26.62 12.48 -17.83
N PRO A 778 -25.82 11.45 -18.18
CA PRO A 778 -24.41 11.10 -17.88
C PRO A 778 -23.57 11.04 -19.18
N VAL A 779 -22.23 10.93 -19.09
CA VAL A 779 -21.41 10.29 -20.14
C VAL A 779 -20.25 9.52 -19.50
N GLU A 780 -20.29 8.19 -19.72
CA GLU A 780 -19.18 7.24 -19.60
C GLU A 780 -18.15 7.46 -20.71
N ASP A 781 -16.87 7.24 -20.41
CA ASP A 781 -15.86 6.57 -21.27
C ASP A 781 -14.59 6.47 -20.39
N GLY A 782 -13.92 5.34 -20.17
CA GLY A 782 -13.91 4.09 -20.92
C GLY A 782 -12.62 3.92 -21.73
N ASN A 783 -11.45 3.92 -21.08
CA ASN A 783 -10.24 3.18 -21.48
C ASN A 783 -9.20 3.13 -20.34
#